data_AF-A0A951QA87-F1
#
_entry.id   AF-A0A951QA87-F1
#
_cell.length_a   1.000
_cell.length_b   1.000
_cell.length_c   1.000
_cell.angle_alpha   90.00
_cell.angle_beta   90.00
_cell.angle_gamma   90.00
#
_symmetry.space_group_name_H-M   'P 1'
#
loop_
_entity.id
_entity.type
_entity.pdbx_description
1 polymer ?
#
loop_
_entity_poly.entity_id
_entity_poly.type
_entity_poly.pdbx_seq_one_letter_code
_entity_poly.pdbx_strand_id
1 'polypeptide(L)'
;MPPHFPDIHDHWARSCILALSDRHIVQGFPDGTFRPDASLTRAEFTALLYVSFPSAPKVRNSVYFPDVPLTHWAYKAVIWGYERGLFSGYPEGYFYPDLLIPRMQVMAVLVTALSLPTPANPDETLTLYFDDAAEIPNWTRWAIAAAVLDNRMVNYPNVRLFRPTQNATRAELAAFLCLALEISNAVPLPYATWNIGIYALQDSDPDSLAPYERWDGCARLMRDIQVILTDFRLYSGAIDGRYTSPTEAGLTQFCDFYGLDTMKVGVFDSEFAWALTHADPIAFILAQSKDRQQVYNTYLAQEEGFDAEKLAFLDRGYLTSPYAAEISSFPDRLTQKPDGVTLISPTAIADLYPARGERPAIDAAGLDFLHPDIQQACVCVGSFVDGMIRARWLGKNALQPAQLWSATKILPLLHVLCRANAANSEAKIRDCLVQPMGSSSGYGFYSLAVDLVSYQEKIGSSNAIAALFKQFSTPKELQSWIQQMTGNFNSDFLGRYGEPPLIECPKLWSQALDALLLETPYSDHTGNNALSTYDLTRFISLVGWHNHLFAGAQLPNAQWHSLETVIRALGTDTARYVDVAIEQLGLAAAIESPVILSKLGFGRSDTRYQTELSYVAFVQLIDKRPRAKNKPAILHTIGMALLGANAEGDANAEARQLDARMAAEITEILRQVVTQEL
;
A
#
# COMPACT_ATOMS: atom_id res chain seq x y z
N MET A 1 0.75 33.31 -11.97
CA MET A 1 0.42 32.96 -13.36
C MET A 1 1.30 31.79 -13.75
N PRO A 2 0.79 30.79 -14.48
CA PRO A 2 1.63 29.71 -14.98
C PRO A 2 2.75 30.28 -15.87
N PRO A 3 3.94 29.68 -15.87
CA PRO A 3 5.04 30.10 -16.73
C PRO A 3 4.60 30.01 -18.19
N HIS A 4 4.75 31.11 -18.93
CA HIS A 4 4.36 31.20 -20.33
C HIS A 4 5.61 31.41 -21.19
N PHE A 5 6.04 30.36 -21.89
CA PHE A 5 7.14 30.42 -22.86
C PHE A 5 6.55 30.53 -24.29
N PRO A 6 6.78 31.63 -25.03
CA PRO A 6 6.20 31.80 -26.37
C PRO A 6 6.72 30.80 -27.41
N ASP A 7 7.94 30.33 -27.23
CA ASP A 7 8.69 29.48 -28.17
C ASP A 7 8.40 27.97 -28.04
N ILE A 8 7.42 27.60 -27.21
CA ILE A 8 7.00 26.19 -27.06
C ILE A 8 5.54 25.95 -27.48
N HIS A 9 4.85 26.94 -28.06
CA HIS A 9 3.41 26.87 -28.37
C HIS A 9 3.02 25.57 -29.08
N ASP A 10 3.71 25.23 -30.16
CA ASP A 10 3.49 24.03 -30.98
C ASP A 10 4.59 22.97 -30.81
N HIS A 11 5.38 23.07 -29.73
CA HIS A 11 6.53 22.20 -29.51
C HIS A 11 6.12 20.88 -28.83
N TRP A 12 6.63 19.74 -29.30
CA TRP A 12 6.24 18.41 -28.82
C TRP A 12 6.45 18.20 -27.30
N ALA A 13 7.52 18.78 -26.75
CA ALA A 13 7.85 18.71 -25.33
C ALA A 13 7.10 19.73 -24.45
N ARG A 14 6.14 20.50 -24.99
CA ARG A 14 5.45 21.60 -24.27
C ARG A 14 4.89 21.15 -22.93
N SER A 15 4.16 20.04 -22.91
CA SER A 15 3.52 19.54 -21.68
C SER A 15 4.55 19.19 -20.60
N CYS A 16 5.66 18.56 -20.98
CA CYS A 16 6.78 18.27 -20.05
C CYS A 16 7.40 19.55 -19.50
N ILE A 17 7.68 20.51 -20.38
CA ILE A 17 8.31 21.78 -20.00
C ILE A 17 7.45 22.53 -18.99
N LEU A 18 6.15 22.64 -19.24
CA LEU A 18 5.21 23.30 -18.32
C LEU A 18 5.10 22.53 -16.99
N ALA A 19 4.95 21.20 -17.03
CA ALA A 19 4.81 20.38 -15.82
C ALA A 19 6.05 20.43 -14.92
N LEU A 20 7.25 20.49 -15.50
CA LEU A 20 8.50 20.65 -14.74
C LEU A 20 8.69 22.09 -14.26
N SER A 21 8.22 23.09 -15.01
CA SER A 21 8.32 24.49 -14.61
C SER A 21 7.38 24.83 -13.45
N ASP A 22 6.16 24.27 -13.44
CA ASP A 22 5.21 24.35 -12.33
C ASP A 22 5.76 23.71 -11.04
N ARG A 23 6.66 22.73 -11.18
CA ARG A 23 7.40 22.10 -10.06
C ARG A 23 8.72 22.78 -9.73
N HIS A 24 9.03 23.90 -10.40
CA HIS A 24 10.29 24.66 -10.26
C HIS A 24 11.57 23.85 -10.56
N ILE A 25 11.45 22.78 -11.36
CA ILE A 25 12.59 21.94 -11.77
C ILE A 25 13.32 22.57 -12.96
N VAL A 26 12.57 23.12 -13.92
CA VAL A 26 13.12 23.84 -15.08
C VAL A 26 12.68 25.30 -15.08
N GLN A 27 13.53 26.16 -15.63
CA GLN A 27 13.27 27.59 -15.77
C GLN A 27 13.62 28.06 -17.19
N GLY A 28 12.87 29.06 -17.67
CA GLY A 28 13.18 29.75 -18.92
C GLY A 28 14.23 30.85 -18.72
N PHE A 29 14.55 31.53 -19.82
CA PHE A 29 15.52 32.61 -19.86
C PHE A 29 14.88 33.95 -19.48
N PRO A 30 15.69 34.97 -19.11
CA PRO A 30 15.19 36.31 -18.76
C PRO A 30 14.38 37.00 -19.86
N ASP A 31 14.56 36.58 -21.12
CA ASP A 31 13.80 37.06 -22.28
C ASP A 31 12.41 36.41 -22.43
N GLY A 32 12.03 35.51 -21.51
CA GLY A 32 10.76 34.81 -21.50
C GLY A 32 10.71 33.55 -22.36
N THR A 33 11.81 33.16 -23.01
CA THR A 33 11.88 31.94 -23.84
C THR A 33 12.33 30.71 -23.04
N PHE A 34 12.02 29.50 -23.52
CA PHE A 34 12.56 28.26 -22.94
C PHE A 34 13.77 27.72 -23.71
N ARG A 35 13.87 28.01 -25.01
CA ARG A 35 14.84 27.51 -26.00
C ARG A 35 14.87 25.98 -26.06
N PRO A 36 13.74 25.33 -26.42
CA PRO A 36 13.60 23.87 -26.34
C PRO A 36 14.64 23.09 -27.15
N ASP A 37 15.04 23.59 -28.32
CA ASP A 37 15.97 22.91 -29.22
C ASP A 37 17.45 23.22 -28.93
N ALA A 38 17.75 24.07 -27.94
CA ALA A 38 19.13 24.35 -27.57
C ALA A 38 19.75 23.15 -26.86
N SER A 39 20.97 22.78 -27.25
CA SER A 39 21.78 21.78 -26.55
C SER A 39 22.18 22.27 -25.16
N LEU A 40 22.31 21.35 -24.21
CA LEU A 40 22.80 21.68 -22.87
C LEU A 40 24.24 21.28 -22.65
N THR A 41 24.87 21.98 -21.72
CA THR A 41 26.15 21.62 -21.16
C THR A 41 26.00 20.54 -20.07
N ARG A 42 27.11 19.86 -19.77
CA ARG A 42 27.19 18.92 -18.64
C ARG A 42 26.83 19.58 -17.32
N ALA A 43 27.29 20.82 -17.09
CA ALA A 43 26.97 21.57 -15.88
C ALA A 43 25.46 21.85 -15.72
N GLU A 44 24.78 22.21 -16.80
CA GLU A 44 23.33 22.43 -16.81
C GLU A 44 22.57 21.14 -16.50
N PHE A 45 22.94 20.03 -17.13
CA PHE A 45 22.30 18.75 -16.84
C PHE A 45 22.53 18.30 -15.39
N THR A 46 23.74 18.46 -14.84
CA THR A 46 23.99 18.11 -13.43
C THR A 46 23.18 19.00 -12.48
N ALA A 47 23.00 20.28 -12.79
CA ALA A 47 22.16 21.18 -12.00
C ALA A 47 20.69 20.74 -12.01
N LEU A 48 20.17 20.25 -13.14
CA LEU A 48 18.81 19.71 -13.21
C LEU A 48 18.66 18.45 -12.34
N LEU A 49 19.63 17.54 -12.36
CA LEU A 49 19.60 16.33 -11.52
C LEU A 49 19.65 16.67 -10.02
N TYR A 50 20.45 17.68 -9.65
CA TYR A 50 20.57 18.14 -8.27
C TYR A 50 19.22 18.59 -7.69
N VAL A 51 18.40 19.26 -8.50
CA VAL A 51 17.05 19.69 -8.11
C VAL A 51 16.03 18.56 -8.21
N SER A 52 16.18 17.68 -9.20
CA SER A 52 15.21 16.61 -9.47
C SER A 52 15.30 15.44 -8.49
N PHE A 53 16.48 15.14 -7.95
CA PHE A 53 16.72 13.98 -7.10
C PHE A 53 17.39 14.35 -5.76
N PRO A 54 16.84 15.30 -4.97
CA PRO A 54 17.53 15.82 -3.78
C PRO A 54 17.85 14.75 -2.73
N SER A 55 17.09 13.65 -2.72
CA SER A 55 17.22 12.54 -1.77
C SER A 55 18.18 11.43 -2.21
N ALA A 56 18.88 11.56 -3.35
CA ALA A 56 19.83 10.53 -3.79
C ALA A 56 20.88 10.26 -2.69
N PRO A 57 21.28 8.99 -2.44
CA PRO A 57 22.17 8.63 -1.34
C PRO A 57 23.65 8.87 -1.66
N LYS A 58 24.43 9.35 -0.67
CA LYS A 58 25.88 9.54 -0.83
C LYS A 58 26.59 8.20 -0.98
N VAL A 59 27.37 8.01 -2.04
CA VAL A 59 28.12 6.77 -2.30
C VAL A 59 29.63 6.97 -2.27
N ARG A 60 30.13 8.20 -2.40
CA ARG A 60 31.56 8.53 -2.27
C ARG A 60 31.80 9.96 -1.79
N ASN A 61 33.02 10.24 -1.36
CA ASN A 61 33.46 11.59 -0.97
C ASN A 61 33.73 12.47 -2.19
N SER A 62 33.63 13.79 -2.01
CA SER A 62 33.89 14.78 -3.06
C SER A 62 35.34 14.75 -3.57
N VAL A 63 35.54 15.15 -4.82
CA VAL A 63 36.84 15.41 -5.43
C VAL A 63 36.92 16.87 -5.89
N TYR A 64 38.14 17.38 -6.07
CA TYR A 64 38.37 18.68 -6.69
C TYR A 64 38.47 18.55 -8.21
N PHE A 65 37.68 19.34 -8.94
CA PHE A 65 37.78 19.51 -10.39
C PHE A 65 38.40 20.87 -10.71
N PRO A 66 39.58 20.95 -11.35
CA PRO A 66 40.27 22.22 -11.60
C PRO A 66 39.48 23.23 -12.44
N ASP A 67 38.62 22.74 -13.33
CA ASP A 67 37.75 23.53 -14.21
C ASP A 67 36.38 23.87 -13.60
N VAL A 68 36.13 23.47 -12.34
CA VAL A 68 34.92 23.83 -11.59
C VAL A 68 35.33 24.43 -10.24
N PRO A 69 35.82 25.68 -10.21
CA PRO A 69 36.18 26.36 -8.97
C PRO A 69 34.97 26.58 -8.06
N LEU A 70 35.20 26.87 -6.77
CA LEU A 70 34.15 27.16 -5.77
C LEU A 70 33.20 28.29 -6.20
N THR A 71 33.67 29.21 -7.04
CA THR A 71 32.91 30.33 -7.59
C THR A 71 32.07 29.96 -8.82
N HIS A 72 32.27 28.79 -9.41
CA HIS A 72 31.49 28.31 -10.54
C HIS A 72 30.04 28.05 -10.11
N TRP A 73 29.07 28.55 -10.87
CA TRP A 73 27.65 28.49 -10.51
C TRP A 73 27.15 27.04 -10.30
N ALA A 74 27.67 26.10 -11.10
CA ALA A 74 27.33 24.67 -11.00
C ALA A 74 28.15 23.90 -9.96
N TYR A 75 29.06 24.54 -9.20
CA TYR A 75 29.98 23.84 -8.28
C TYR A 75 29.26 22.86 -7.35
N LYS A 76 28.20 23.32 -6.67
CA LYS A 76 27.43 22.48 -5.74
C LYS A 76 26.81 21.27 -6.43
N ALA A 77 26.22 21.47 -7.62
CA ALA A 77 25.60 20.41 -8.39
C ALA A 77 26.63 19.40 -8.88
N VAL A 78 27.77 19.87 -9.41
CA VAL A 78 28.88 19.01 -9.89
C VAL A 78 29.43 18.14 -8.76
N ILE A 79 29.73 18.74 -7.61
CA ILE A 79 30.22 17.99 -6.45
C ILE A 79 29.18 16.98 -5.97
N TRP A 80 27.91 17.40 -5.87
CA TRP A 80 26.81 16.49 -5.52
C TRP A 80 26.70 15.32 -6.50
N GLY A 81 26.68 15.59 -7.81
CA GLY A 81 26.57 14.55 -8.84
C GLY A 81 27.74 13.58 -8.80
N TYR A 82 28.94 14.08 -8.49
CA TYR A 82 30.09 13.22 -8.23
C TYR A 82 29.87 12.34 -7.00
N GLU A 83 29.54 12.90 -5.84
CA GLU A 83 29.35 12.15 -4.59
C GLU A 83 28.25 11.08 -4.66
N ARG A 84 27.31 11.23 -5.60
CA ARG A 84 26.21 10.28 -5.88
C ARG A 84 26.53 9.23 -6.94
N GLY A 85 27.75 9.23 -7.47
CA GLY A 85 28.15 8.25 -8.50
C GLY A 85 27.63 8.56 -9.90
N LEU A 86 26.92 9.69 -10.09
CA LEU A 86 26.28 10.05 -11.35
C LEU A 86 27.31 10.52 -12.40
N PHE A 87 28.36 11.22 -11.96
CA PHE A 87 29.46 11.64 -12.83
C PHE A 87 30.80 11.27 -12.23
N SER A 88 31.71 10.71 -13.01
CA SER A 88 33.07 10.38 -12.53
C SER A 88 34.15 11.38 -12.93
N GLY A 89 33.81 12.38 -13.76
CA GLY A 89 34.82 13.21 -14.43
C GLY A 89 35.53 12.44 -15.55
N TYR A 90 36.49 13.11 -16.20
CA TYR A 90 37.31 12.51 -17.25
C TYR A 90 38.66 12.02 -16.69
N PRO A 91 39.33 11.06 -17.35
CA PRO A 91 40.58 10.45 -16.87
C PRO A 91 41.68 11.45 -16.48
N GLU A 92 41.71 12.61 -17.13
CA GLU A 92 42.63 13.73 -16.89
C GLU A 92 42.31 14.57 -15.65
N GLY A 93 41.23 14.26 -14.92
CA GLY A 93 40.87 14.94 -13.66
C GLY A 93 39.99 16.18 -13.82
N TYR A 94 39.43 16.41 -15.01
CA TYR A 94 38.54 17.54 -15.32
C TYR A 94 37.07 17.09 -15.42
N PHE A 95 36.14 18.04 -15.23
CA PHE A 95 34.71 17.78 -15.38
C PHE A 95 34.16 18.13 -16.77
N TYR A 96 34.76 19.12 -17.42
CA TYR A 96 34.34 19.86 -18.62
C TYR A 96 32.90 20.38 -18.51
N PRO A 97 32.65 21.40 -17.65
CA PRO A 97 31.30 21.88 -17.37
C PRO A 97 30.57 22.42 -18.60
N ASP A 98 31.29 23.07 -19.52
CA ASP A 98 30.73 23.72 -20.71
C ASP A 98 30.63 22.80 -21.93
N LEU A 99 31.13 21.57 -21.83
CA LEU A 99 31.01 20.61 -22.93
C LEU A 99 29.54 20.20 -23.06
N LEU A 100 29.02 20.23 -24.28
CA LEU A 100 27.67 19.77 -24.58
C LEU A 100 27.55 18.28 -24.26
N ILE A 101 26.39 17.87 -23.73
CA ILE A 101 26.20 16.50 -23.26
C ILE A 101 25.50 15.62 -24.31
N PRO A 102 26.12 14.51 -24.76
CA PRO A 102 25.48 13.56 -25.68
C PRO A 102 24.33 12.79 -25.03
N ARG A 103 23.32 12.41 -25.81
CA ARG A 103 22.14 11.62 -25.38
C ARG A 103 22.53 10.33 -24.66
N MET A 104 23.56 9.62 -25.12
CA MET A 104 24.05 8.41 -24.45
C MET A 104 24.54 8.66 -23.01
N GLN A 105 25.18 9.81 -22.76
CA GLN A 105 25.65 10.16 -21.41
C GLN A 105 24.46 10.52 -20.52
N VAL A 106 23.49 11.26 -21.05
CA VAL A 106 22.25 11.59 -20.33
C VAL A 106 21.57 10.31 -19.84
N MET A 107 21.39 9.31 -20.71
CA MET A 107 20.76 8.04 -20.34
C MET A 107 21.57 7.26 -19.31
N ALA A 108 22.89 7.14 -19.48
CA ALA A 108 23.74 6.45 -18.51
C ALA A 108 23.62 7.06 -17.11
N VAL A 109 23.57 8.39 -17.04
CA VAL A 109 23.42 9.11 -15.77
C VAL A 109 22.02 8.94 -15.19
N LEU A 110 20.95 9.10 -15.98
CA LEU A 110 19.57 8.98 -15.51
C LEU A 110 19.27 7.57 -14.99
N VAL A 111 19.68 6.54 -15.73
CA VAL A 111 19.49 5.13 -15.34
C VAL A 111 20.21 4.82 -14.03
N THR A 112 21.41 5.38 -13.86
CA THR A 112 22.16 5.28 -12.60
C THR A 112 21.44 6.00 -11.45
N ALA A 113 20.90 7.20 -11.71
CA ALA A 113 20.13 7.95 -10.71
C ALA A 113 18.86 7.21 -10.27
N LEU A 114 18.21 6.51 -11.19
CA LEU A 114 17.04 5.66 -10.94
C LEU A 114 17.39 4.28 -10.37
N SER A 115 18.67 3.91 -10.31
CA SER A 115 19.14 2.59 -9.84
C SER A 115 18.51 1.41 -10.59
N LEU A 116 18.32 1.54 -11.90
CA LEU A 116 17.68 0.47 -12.69
C LEU A 116 18.61 -0.74 -12.86
N PRO A 117 18.05 -1.97 -12.91
CA PRO A 117 18.84 -3.19 -13.06
C PRO A 117 19.45 -3.32 -14.46
N THR A 118 20.60 -3.99 -14.53
CA THR A 118 21.24 -4.36 -15.81
C THR A 118 20.40 -5.43 -16.52
N PRO A 119 19.97 -5.19 -17.78
CA PRO A 119 19.25 -6.20 -18.56
C PRO A 119 20.11 -7.44 -18.83
N ALA A 120 19.47 -8.60 -18.92
CA ALA A 120 20.15 -9.86 -19.26
C ALA A 120 20.76 -9.83 -20.68
N ASN A 121 20.00 -9.30 -21.66
CA ASN A 121 20.43 -9.21 -23.06
C ASN A 121 20.30 -7.75 -23.60
N PRO A 122 21.22 -6.83 -23.23
CA PRO A 122 21.15 -5.45 -23.69
C PRO A 122 21.23 -5.32 -25.22
N ASP A 123 22.08 -6.13 -25.87
CA ASP A 123 22.31 -6.05 -27.31
C ASP A 123 21.09 -6.40 -28.16
N GLU A 124 20.40 -7.46 -27.75
CA GLU A 124 19.15 -7.90 -28.38
C GLU A 124 18.08 -6.82 -28.24
N THR A 125 17.93 -6.25 -27.03
CA THR A 125 17.01 -5.14 -26.77
C THR A 125 17.28 -3.96 -27.70
N LEU A 126 18.53 -3.50 -27.76
CA LEU A 126 18.86 -2.30 -28.54
C LEU A 126 18.61 -2.54 -30.03
N THR A 127 19.02 -3.69 -30.56
CA THR A 127 18.79 -4.06 -31.97
C THR A 127 17.30 -4.15 -32.31
N LEU A 128 16.48 -4.52 -31.32
CA LEU A 128 15.04 -4.61 -31.50
C LEU A 128 14.34 -3.23 -31.57
N TYR A 129 14.82 -2.26 -30.77
CA TYR A 129 14.16 -0.95 -30.65
C TYR A 129 14.76 0.13 -31.53
N PHE A 130 16.04 0.03 -31.89
CA PHE A 130 16.77 1.09 -32.57
C PHE A 130 17.44 0.63 -33.87
N ASP A 131 17.19 1.40 -34.93
CA ASP A 131 17.80 1.19 -36.24
C ASP A 131 19.29 1.56 -36.22
N ASP A 132 19.69 2.43 -35.30
CA ASP A 132 21.06 2.88 -35.06
C ASP A 132 21.71 2.19 -33.83
N ALA A 133 21.20 1.02 -33.42
CA ALA A 133 21.73 0.27 -32.28
C ALA A 133 23.23 -0.03 -32.38
N ALA A 134 23.75 -0.21 -33.60
CA ALA A 134 25.17 -0.46 -33.85
C ALA A 134 26.08 0.74 -33.48
N GLU A 135 25.53 1.96 -33.43
CA GLU A 135 26.27 3.18 -33.09
C GLU A 135 26.40 3.38 -31.57
N ILE A 136 25.66 2.62 -30.76
CA ILE A 136 25.62 2.76 -29.30
C ILE A 136 26.89 2.15 -28.68
N PRO A 137 27.74 2.96 -28.00
CA PRO A 137 28.99 2.46 -27.42
C PRO A 137 28.77 1.46 -26.29
N ASN A 138 29.58 0.40 -26.24
CA ASN A 138 29.47 -0.72 -25.30
C ASN A 138 29.24 -0.31 -23.84
N TRP A 139 29.94 0.72 -23.36
CA TRP A 139 29.84 1.17 -21.97
C TRP A 139 28.47 1.78 -21.60
N THR A 140 27.66 2.20 -22.58
CA THR A 140 26.29 2.74 -22.40
C THR A 140 25.17 1.78 -22.74
N ARG A 141 25.46 0.66 -23.41
CA ARG A 141 24.44 -0.24 -23.97
C ARG A 141 23.50 -0.79 -22.91
N TRP A 142 24.06 -1.22 -21.78
CA TRP A 142 23.26 -1.71 -20.65
C TRP A 142 22.28 -0.65 -20.14
N ALA A 143 22.72 0.61 -20.02
CA ALA A 143 21.91 1.67 -19.46
C ALA A 143 20.78 2.07 -20.43
N ILE A 144 21.12 2.23 -21.70
CA ILE A 144 20.13 2.58 -22.72
C ILE A 144 19.10 1.45 -22.86
N ALA A 145 19.54 0.18 -22.82
CA ALA A 145 18.63 -0.95 -22.81
C ALA A 145 17.74 -0.94 -21.55
N ALA A 146 18.29 -0.67 -20.36
CA ALA A 146 17.52 -0.56 -19.11
C ALA A 146 16.46 0.54 -19.21
N ALA A 147 16.81 1.72 -19.74
CA ALA A 147 15.87 2.80 -19.96
C ALA A 147 14.74 2.43 -20.92
N VAL A 148 15.02 1.60 -21.93
CA VAL A 148 13.97 1.04 -22.82
C VAL A 148 13.07 0.08 -22.05
N LEU A 149 13.62 -0.86 -21.28
CA LEU A 149 12.81 -1.86 -20.55
C LEU A 149 11.95 -1.22 -19.45
N ASP A 150 12.44 -0.15 -18.84
CA ASP A 150 11.79 0.57 -17.74
C ASP A 150 10.89 1.72 -18.24
N ASN A 151 10.66 1.83 -19.55
CA ASN A 151 9.81 2.86 -20.17
C ASN A 151 10.26 4.31 -19.88
N ARG A 152 11.58 4.54 -19.76
CA ARG A 152 12.20 5.85 -19.49
C ARG A 152 12.81 6.52 -20.72
N MET A 153 12.48 6.04 -21.93
CA MET A 153 13.09 6.49 -23.17
C MET A 153 12.10 7.23 -24.08
N VAL A 154 12.59 8.34 -24.64
CA VAL A 154 11.91 9.18 -25.64
C VAL A 154 12.86 9.48 -26.80
N ASN A 155 12.34 9.35 -28.02
CA ASN A 155 13.06 9.61 -29.26
C ASN A 155 12.18 10.45 -30.19
N TYR A 156 12.62 11.68 -30.47
CA TYR A 156 11.96 12.61 -31.40
C TYR A 156 12.88 12.91 -32.59
N PRO A 157 12.35 13.10 -33.82
CA PRO A 157 10.97 12.82 -34.23
C PRO A 157 10.73 11.35 -34.56
N ASN A 158 11.79 10.59 -34.82
CA ASN A 158 11.71 9.16 -35.11
C ASN A 158 12.07 8.36 -33.87
N VAL A 159 11.10 7.59 -33.39
CA VAL A 159 11.22 6.81 -32.15
C VAL A 159 12.23 5.65 -32.25
N ARG A 160 12.54 5.20 -33.47
CA ARG A 160 13.50 4.11 -33.77
C ARG A 160 14.95 4.56 -33.88
N LEU A 161 15.25 5.85 -33.66
CA LEU A 161 16.62 6.37 -33.73
C LEU A 161 17.01 6.97 -32.38
N PHE A 162 17.96 6.33 -31.69
CA PHE A 162 18.45 6.80 -30.41
C PHE A 162 19.39 8.00 -30.53
N ARG A 163 20.22 8.04 -31.59
CA ARG A 163 21.22 9.09 -31.90
C ARG A 163 22.24 9.28 -30.77
N PRO A 164 23.07 8.27 -30.46
CA PRO A 164 23.87 8.22 -29.22
C PRO A 164 24.86 9.37 -29.07
N THR A 165 25.44 9.85 -30.17
CA THR A 165 26.46 10.90 -30.20
C THR A 165 25.89 12.31 -30.36
N GLN A 166 24.58 12.45 -30.61
CA GLN A 166 23.94 13.76 -30.71
C GLN A 166 23.82 14.40 -29.32
N ASN A 167 24.09 15.70 -29.23
CA ASN A 167 23.91 16.46 -28.00
C ASN A 167 22.43 16.57 -27.64
N ALA A 168 22.10 16.30 -26.38
CA ALA A 168 20.74 16.39 -25.89
C ALA A 168 20.27 17.84 -25.82
N THR A 169 19.04 18.07 -26.26
CA THR A 169 18.34 19.35 -26.21
C THR A 169 17.58 19.54 -24.89
N ARG A 170 17.19 20.78 -24.61
CA ARG A 170 16.37 21.14 -23.43
C ARG A 170 15.01 20.46 -23.44
N ALA A 171 14.41 20.30 -24.60
CA ALA A 171 13.17 19.56 -24.77
C ALA A 171 13.33 18.07 -24.43
N GLU A 172 14.36 17.42 -24.94
CA GLU A 172 14.62 16.00 -24.67
C GLU A 172 14.90 15.77 -23.19
N LEU A 173 15.72 16.61 -22.55
CA LEU A 173 15.93 16.52 -21.11
C LEU A 173 14.64 16.72 -20.30
N ALA A 174 13.79 17.68 -20.68
CA ALA A 174 12.49 17.85 -20.04
C ALA A 174 11.62 16.59 -20.18
N ALA A 175 11.61 15.96 -21.35
CA ALA A 175 10.87 14.71 -21.55
C ALA A 175 11.44 13.54 -20.75
N PHE A 176 12.76 13.37 -20.74
CA PHE A 176 13.41 12.33 -19.95
C PHE A 176 13.19 12.52 -18.44
N LEU A 177 13.23 13.75 -17.94
CA LEU A 177 12.93 14.05 -16.54
C LEU A 177 11.45 13.84 -16.22
N CYS A 178 10.53 14.16 -17.12
CA CYS A 178 9.12 13.82 -16.92
C CYS A 178 8.90 12.31 -16.81
N LEU A 179 9.56 11.51 -17.65
CA LEU A 179 9.51 10.05 -17.50
C LEU A 179 10.16 9.61 -16.19
N ALA A 180 11.36 10.08 -15.87
CA ALA A 180 12.08 9.69 -14.66
C ALA A 180 11.37 10.08 -13.35
N LEU A 181 10.56 11.14 -13.38
CA LEU A 181 9.76 11.64 -12.25
C LEU A 181 8.29 11.19 -12.31
N GLU A 182 7.95 10.27 -13.22
CA GLU A 182 6.61 9.67 -13.35
C GLU A 182 5.48 10.69 -13.58
N ILE A 183 5.79 11.72 -14.37
CA ILE A 183 4.83 12.71 -14.85
C ILE A 183 4.21 12.16 -16.16
N SER A 184 3.52 11.02 -16.05
CA SER A 184 3.20 10.09 -17.15
C SER A 184 2.33 10.65 -18.28
N ASN A 185 1.58 11.73 -18.06
CA ASN A 185 0.72 12.34 -19.08
C ASN A 185 1.40 13.47 -19.89
N ALA A 186 2.69 13.74 -19.64
CA ALA A 186 3.38 14.87 -20.25
C ALA A 186 4.12 14.53 -21.55
N VAL A 187 4.46 13.25 -21.79
CA VAL A 187 5.18 12.81 -22.98
C VAL A 187 4.21 12.35 -24.07
N PRO A 188 4.30 12.86 -25.32
CA PRO A 188 3.49 12.35 -26.41
C PRO A 188 3.84 10.90 -26.75
N LEU A 189 2.84 10.03 -26.82
CA LEU A 189 2.97 8.60 -27.15
C LEU A 189 3.76 8.31 -28.44
N PRO A 190 3.63 9.10 -29.54
CA PRO A 190 4.41 8.85 -30.77
C PRO A 190 5.93 8.90 -30.58
N TYR A 191 6.42 9.47 -29.48
CA TYR A 191 7.85 9.62 -29.19
C TYR A 191 8.32 8.73 -28.03
N ALA A 192 7.41 8.06 -27.31
CA ALA A 192 7.75 7.16 -26.22
C ALA A 192 8.11 5.77 -26.78
N THR A 193 9.11 5.09 -26.22
CA THR A 193 9.48 3.75 -26.69
C THR A 193 8.61 2.62 -26.16
N TRP A 194 7.74 2.89 -25.18
CA TRP A 194 6.87 1.90 -24.59
C TRP A 194 5.62 1.66 -25.45
N ASN A 195 5.25 0.40 -25.67
CA ASN A 195 4.04 -0.03 -26.40
C ASN A 195 3.98 0.40 -27.88
N ILE A 196 5.08 0.80 -28.51
CA ILE A 196 5.11 1.20 -29.93
C ILE A 196 4.55 0.10 -30.84
N GLY A 197 4.90 -1.17 -30.58
CA GLY A 197 4.44 -2.30 -31.39
C GLY A 197 2.91 -2.38 -31.41
N ILE A 198 2.28 -2.14 -30.26
CA ILE A 198 0.82 -2.13 -30.10
C ILE A 198 0.18 -0.90 -30.75
N TYR A 199 0.75 0.30 -30.58
CA TYR A 199 0.20 1.50 -31.22
C TYR A 199 0.27 1.45 -32.75
N ALA A 200 1.32 0.83 -33.31
CA ALA A 200 1.42 0.61 -34.76
C ALA A 200 0.28 -0.27 -35.30
N LEU A 201 -0.30 -1.17 -34.48
CA LEU A 201 -1.50 -1.93 -34.84
C LEU A 201 -2.76 -1.05 -34.81
N GLN A 202 -2.87 -0.14 -33.83
CA GLN A 202 -4.00 0.77 -33.70
C GLN A 202 -4.12 1.73 -34.90
N ASP A 203 -2.99 2.21 -35.41
CA ASP A 203 -2.94 3.17 -36.54
C ASP A 203 -3.01 2.48 -37.92
N SER A 204 -3.12 1.15 -37.97
CA SER A 204 -3.26 0.39 -39.22
C SER A 204 -4.68 0.49 -39.77
N ASP A 205 -4.82 0.47 -41.11
CA ASP A 205 -6.13 0.56 -41.78
C ASP A 205 -7.04 -0.61 -41.34
N PRO A 206 -8.20 -0.36 -40.72
CA PRO A 206 -9.11 -1.40 -40.22
C PRO A 206 -9.71 -2.28 -41.33
N ASP A 207 -9.77 -1.78 -42.58
CA ASP A 207 -10.19 -2.56 -43.75
C ASP A 207 -9.02 -3.35 -44.37
N SER A 208 -7.78 -3.04 -43.96
CA SER A 208 -6.66 -3.93 -44.17
C SER A 208 -6.74 -5.05 -43.13
N LEU A 209 -7.44 -6.13 -43.49
CA LEU A 209 -7.12 -7.47 -42.97
C LEU A 209 -5.70 -7.84 -43.43
N ALA A 210 -4.69 -7.01 -43.16
CA ALA A 210 -3.31 -7.43 -43.27
C ALA A 210 -3.17 -8.51 -42.20
N PRO A 211 -3.18 -9.81 -42.57
CA PRO A 211 -2.91 -10.83 -41.60
C PRO A 211 -1.46 -10.52 -41.20
N TYR A 212 -1.22 -10.12 -39.96
CA TYR A 212 0.12 -10.21 -39.42
C TYR A 212 0.42 -11.71 -39.38
N GLU A 213 0.92 -12.23 -40.50
CA GLU A 213 1.11 -13.65 -40.76
C GLU A 213 1.90 -14.24 -39.60
N ARG A 214 1.21 -15.06 -38.79
CA ARG A 214 1.76 -15.94 -37.74
C ARG A 214 3.03 -15.41 -37.06
N TRP A 215 2.91 -14.64 -35.99
CA TRP A 215 3.80 -14.61 -34.80
C TRP A 215 5.34 -14.59 -34.97
N ASP A 216 5.84 -14.41 -36.19
CA ASP A 216 7.25 -14.55 -36.53
C ASP A 216 7.66 -13.22 -37.15
N GLY A 217 8.05 -12.26 -36.32
CA GLY A 217 8.80 -11.10 -36.82
C GLY A 217 8.67 -9.77 -36.10
N CYS A 218 7.81 -9.60 -35.10
CA CYS A 218 7.87 -8.40 -34.26
C CYS A 218 8.09 -8.77 -32.81
N ALA A 219 9.32 -9.21 -32.49
CA ALA A 219 9.76 -9.38 -31.10
C ALA A 219 9.47 -8.13 -30.23
N ARG A 220 9.37 -6.95 -30.85
CA ARG A 220 8.96 -5.70 -30.21
C ARG A 220 7.50 -5.73 -29.77
N LEU A 221 6.58 -6.09 -30.68
CA LEU A 221 5.17 -6.24 -30.35
C LEU A 221 4.97 -7.30 -29.27
N MET A 222 5.67 -8.44 -29.37
CA MET A 222 5.60 -9.48 -28.35
C MET A 222 6.09 -9.03 -27.00
N ARG A 223 7.16 -8.26 -26.97
CA ARG A 223 7.71 -7.71 -25.75
C ARG A 223 6.71 -6.74 -25.09
N ASP A 224 6.12 -5.84 -25.88
CA ASP A 224 5.11 -4.90 -25.41
C ASP A 224 3.89 -5.65 -24.83
N ILE A 225 3.44 -6.71 -25.50
CA ILE A 225 2.38 -7.60 -25.00
C ILE A 225 2.78 -8.26 -23.69
N GLN A 226 3.97 -8.84 -23.60
CA GLN A 226 4.44 -9.50 -22.38
C GLN A 226 4.49 -8.53 -21.19
N VAL A 227 4.96 -7.30 -21.41
CA VAL A 227 4.94 -6.23 -20.39
C VAL A 227 3.51 -5.97 -19.93
N ILE A 228 2.58 -5.72 -20.86
CA ILE A 228 1.20 -5.41 -20.49
C ILE A 228 0.56 -6.61 -19.77
N LEU A 229 0.72 -7.84 -20.26
CA LEU A 229 0.18 -9.02 -19.59
C LEU A 229 0.74 -9.22 -18.18
N THR A 230 1.98 -8.79 -17.90
CA THR A 230 2.50 -8.76 -16.53
C THR A 230 1.71 -7.80 -15.64
N ASP A 231 1.30 -6.63 -16.15
CA ASP A 231 0.43 -5.69 -15.41
C ASP A 231 -0.94 -6.32 -15.08
N PHE A 232 -1.46 -7.19 -15.96
CA PHE A 232 -2.67 -7.99 -15.73
C PHE A 232 -2.46 -9.25 -14.87
N ARG A 233 -1.22 -9.55 -14.44
CA ARG A 233 -0.81 -10.80 -13.76
C ARG A 233 -1.09 -12.08 -14.57
N LEU A 234 -1.10 -11.94 -15.89
CA LEU A 234 -1.32 -13.03 -16.83
C LEU A 234 0.00 -13.61 -17.38
N TYR A 235 1.14 -12.99 -17.06
CA TYR A 235 2.44 -13.40 -17.60
C TYR A 235 3.49 -13.57 -16.50
N SER A 236 4.08 -14.78 -16.45
CA SER A 236 5.14 -15.18 -15.52
C SER A 236 6.46 -15.53 -16.21
N GLY A 237 6.55 -15.36 -17.53
CA GLY A 237 7.74 -15.65 -18.32
C GLY A 237 8.75 -14.49 -18.34
N ALA A 238 9.85 -14.69 -19.07
CA ALA A 238 10.83 -13.64 -19.31
C ALA A 238 10.36 -12.69 -20.42
N ILE A 239 10.41 -11.37 -20.18
CA ILE A 239 10.06 -10.35 -21.17
C ILE A 239 11.18 -10.26 -22.23
N ASP A 240 11.10 -11.12 -23.25
CA ASP A 240 12.14 -11.36 -24.25
C ASP A 240 11.65 -11.20 -25.70
N GLY A 241 10.36 -10.90 -25.90
CA GLY A 241 9.78 -10.76 -27.23
C GLY A 241 9.58 -12.07 -27.98
N ARG A 242 9.76 -13.22 -27.32
CA ARG A 242 9.52 -14.53 -27.92
C ARG A 242 8.13 -15.06 -27.54
N TYR A 243 7.40 -15.56 -28.53
CA TYR A 243 6.17 -16.29 -28.26
C TYR A 243 6.49 -17.64 -27.63
N THR A 244 5.96 -17.85 -26.42
CA THR A 244 6.23 -19.02 -25.58
C THR A 244 4.93 -19.49 -24.93
N SER A 245 4.89 -20.70 -24.38
CA SER A 245 3.70 -21.22 -23.70
C SER A 245 3.14 -20.30 -22.60
N PRO A 246 3.97 -19.60 -21.77
CA PRO A 246 3.47 -18.57 -20.85
C PRO A 246 2.82 -17.37 -21.57
N THR A 247 3.34 -16.98 -22.72
CA THR A 247 2.78 -15.88 -23.52
C THR A 247 1.41 -16.28 -24.07
N GLU A 248 1.32 -17.47 -24.67
CA GLU A 248 0.08 -18.07 -25.16
C GLU A 248 -0.98 -18.18 -24.07
N ALA A 249 -0.61 -18.69 -22.89
CA ALA A 249 -1.53 -18.84 -21.76
C ALA A 249 -2.06 -17.48 -21.26
N GLY A 250 -1.18 -16.47 -21.13
CA GLY A 250 -1.57 -15.14 -20.67
C GLY A 250 -2.51 -14.43 -21.64
N LEU A 251 -2.21 -14.51 -22.92
CA LEU A 251 -3.06 -13.97 -23.97
C LEU A 251 -4.41 -14.67 -24.08
N THR A 252 -4.43 -15.99 -23.91
CA THR A 252 -5.67 -16.76 -24.01
C THR A 252 -6.63 -16.28 -22.93
N GLN A 253 -6.14 -16.17 -21.68
CA GLN A 253 -6.94 -15.65 -20.58
C GLN A 253 -7.37 -14.19 -20.78
N PHE A 254 -6.49 -13.34 -21.29
CA PHE A 254 -6.84 -11.95 -21.61
C PHE A 254 -7.97 -11.90 -22.65
N CYS A 255 -7.80 -12.62 -23.75
CA CYS A 255 -8.74 -12.63 -24.86
C CYS A 255 -10.09 -13.24 -24.47
N ASP A 256 -10.07 -14.37 -23.75
CA ASP A 256 -11.29 -15.01 -23.24
C ASP A 256 -12.09 -14.07 -22.33
N PHE A 257 -11.40 -13.30 -21.47
CA PHE A 257 -12.06 -12.35 -20.57
C PHE A 257 -12.67 -11.16 -21.30
N TYR A 258 -11.97 -10.62 -22.31
CA TYR A 258 -12.45 -9.47 -23.09
C TYR A 258 -13.32 -9.85 -24.30
N GLY A 259 -13.57 -11.15 -24.52
CA GLY A 259 -14.38 -11.63 -25.65
C GLY A 259 -13.70 -11.46 -27.00
N LEU A 260 -12.36 -11.48 -27.03
CA LEU A 260 -11.57 -11.35 -28.24
C LEU A 260 -11.38 -12.74 -28.87
N ASP A 261 -12.21 -13.10 -29.84
CA ASP A 261 -12.20 -14.43 -30.47
C ASP A 261 -10.93 -14.73 -31.32
N THR A 262 -10.02 -13.76 -31.44
CA THR A 262 -8.93 -13.70 -32.43
C THR A 262 -7.68 -14.48 -32.07
N MET A 263 -7.51 -14.93 -30.82
CA MET A 263 -6.37 -15.80 -30.45
C MET A 263 -6.33 -17.10 -31.26
N LYS A 264 -7.50 -17.63 -31.66
CA LYS A 264 -7.59 -18.89 -32.41
C LYS A 264 -7.09 -18.79 -33.86
N VAL A 265 -6.98 -17.56 -34.40
CA VAL A 265 -6.51 -17.32 -35.77
C VAL A 265 -5.07 -16.81 -35.83
N GLY A 266 -4.44 -16.54 -34.68
CA GLY A 266 -3.04 -16.11 -34.60
C GLY A 266 -2.79 -14.72 -35.17
N VAL A 267 -3.78 -13.82 -35.10
CA VAL A 267 -3.73 -12.46 -35.63
C VAL A 267 -3.99 -11.48 -34.49
N PHE A 268 -3.15 -10.44 -34.38
CA PHE A 268 -3.43 -9.26 -33.57
C PHE A 268 -3.88 -8.12 -34.46
N ASP A 269 -5.07 -7.63 -34.21
CA ASP A 269 -5.70 -6.54 -34.93
C ASP A 269 -5.82 -5.29 -34.06
N SER A 270 -6.44 -4.26 -34.63
CA SER A 270 -6.68 -2.99 -33.94
C SER A 270 -7.63 -3.14 -32.74
N GLU A 271 -8.55 -4.12 -32.74
CA GLU A 271 -9.44 -4.40 -31.61
C GLU A 271 -8.66 -4.96 -30.42
N PHE A 272 -7.77 -5.94 -30.65
CA PHE A 272 -6.86 -6.46 -29.64
C PHE A 272 -5.97 -5.35 -29.07
N ALA A 273 -5.36 -4.55 -29.94
CA ALA A 273 -4.49 -3.45 -29.53
C ALA A 273 -5.24 -2.41 -28.68
N TRP A 274 -6.47 -2.08 -29.07
CA TRP A 274 -7.33 -1.19 -28.30
C TRP A 274 -7.67 -1.77 -26.93
N ALA A 275 -8.13 -3.03 -26.88
CA ALA A 275 -8.49 -3.69 -25.62
C ALA A 275 -7.30 -3.76 -24.66
N LEU A 276 -6.13 -4.19 -25.14
CA LEU A 276 -4.93 -4.35 -24.31
C LEU A 276 -4.41 -3.02 -23.73
N THR A 277 -4.58 -1.91 -24.45
CA THR A 277 -4.10 -0.58 -24.01
C THR A 277 -5.12 0.24 -23.23
N HIS A 278 -6.41 -0.08 -23.32
CA HIS A 278 -7.49 0.66 -22.64
C HIS A 278 -8.11 -0.11 -21.47
N ALA A 279 -7.87 -1.42 -21.37
CA ALA A 279 -8.27 -2.22 -20.24
C ALA A 279 -7.59 -1.76 -18.95
N ASP A 280 -8.34 -1.76 -17.84
CA ASP A 280 -7.84 -1.47 -16.50
C ASP A 280 -7.38 -2.78 -15.84
N PRO A 281 -6.07 -3.00 -15.61
CA PRO A 281 -5.58 -4.23 -15.00
C PRO A 281 -6.18 -4.50 -13.62
N ILE A 282 -6.48 -3.45 -12.85
CA ILE A 282 -7.07 -3.61 -11.52
C ILE A 282 -8.53 -4.05 -11.66
N ALA A 283 -9.28 -3.48 -12.61
CA ALA A 283 -10.64 -3.95 -12.88
C ALA A 283 -10.67 -5.42 -13.30
N PHE A 284 -9.70 -5.86 -14.11
CA PHE A 284 -9.52 -7.26 -14.48
C PHE A 284 -9.24 -8.13 -13.24
N ILE A 285 -8.24 -7.78 -12.42
CA ILE A 285 -7.87 -8.55 -11.22
C ILE A 285 -9.03 -8.65 -10.24
N LEU A 286 -9.79 -7.55 -10.04
CA LEU A 286 -10.97 -7.56 -9.18
C LEU A 286 -12.08 -8.46 -9.73
N ALA A 287 -12.25 -8.54 -11.04
CA ALA A 287 -13.22 -9.44 -11.65
C ALA A 287 -12.81 -10.91 -11.50
N GLN A 288 -11.53 -11.24 -11.74
CA GLN A 288 -10.98 -12.59 -11.54
C GLN A 288 -11.07 -13.02 -10.07
N SER A 289 -10.82 -12.10 -9.14
CA SER A 289 -10.87 -12.38 -7.69
C SER A 289 -12.27 -12.73 -7.17
N LYS A 290 -13.31 -12.66 -8.00
CA LYS A 290 -14.64 -13.21 -7.68
C LYS A 290 -14.62 -14.74 -7.58
N ASP A 291 -13.68 -15.42 -8.22
CA ASP A 291 -13.44 -16.85 -7.97
C ASP A 291 -12.68 -17.02 -6.65
N ARG A 292 -13.46 -17.04 -5.57
CA ARG A 292 -12.94 -17.17 -4.20
C ARG A 292 -12.26 -18.51 -3.95
N GLN A 293 -12.64 -19.56 -4.67
CA GLN A 293 -11.99 -20.86 -4.54
C GLN A 293 -10.60 -20.83 -5.16
N GLN A 294 -10.43 -20.15 -6.31
CA GLN A 294 -9.12 -19.92 -6.91
C GLN A 294 -8.24 -19.07 -5.98
N VAL A 295 -8.75 -17.97 -5.41
CA VAL A 295 -8.01 -17.14 -4.44
C VAL A 295 -7.58 -17.96 -3.23
N TYR A 296 -8.48 -18.77 -2.65
CA TYR A 296 -8.15 -19.67 -1.55
C TYR A 296 -7.05 -20.68 -1.94
N ASN A 297 -7.15 -21.31 -3.11
CA ASN A 297 -6.14 -22.27 -3.56
C ASN A 297 -4.77 -21.59 -3.76
N THR A 298 -4.74 -20.34 -4.23
CA THR A 298 -3.51 -19.55 -4.33
C THR A 298 -2.88 -19.31 -2.97
N TYR A 299 -3.67 -18.94 -1.96
CA TYR A 299 -3.15 -18.76 -0.60
C TYR A 299 -2.75 -20.07 0.07
N LEU A 300 -3.51 -21.15 -0.15
CA LEU A 300 -3.18 -22.46 0.38
C LEU A 300 -1.86 -22.99 -0.19
N ALA A 301 -1.54 -22.68 -1.46
CA ALA A 301 -0.24 -23.01 -2.02
C ALA A 301 0.92 -22.22 -1.37
N GLN A 302 0.67 -20.99 -0.91
CA GLN A 302 1.67 -20.19 -0.19
C GLN A 302 1.92 -20.68 1.24
N GLU A 303 1.02 -21.48 1.80
CA GLU A 303 1.19 -22.19 3.07
C GLU A 303 2.08 -23.45 2.94
N GLU A 304 2.65 -23.73 1.76
CA GLU A 304 3.61 -24.81 1.60
C GLU A 304 4.88 -24.53 2.43
N GLY A 305 5.23 -25.45 3.33
CA GLY A 305 6.39 -25.32 4.23
C GLY A 305 6.11 -24.62 5.56
N PHE A 306 4.87 -24.19 5.80
CA PHE A 306 4.40 -23.65 7.09
C PHE A 306 3.72 -24.73 7.94
N ASP A 307 3.36 -24.41 9.19
CA ASP A 307 2.66 -25.31 10.12
C ASP A 307 1.90 -24.54 11.21
N ALA A 308 1.32 -25.23 12.20
CA ALA A 308 0.54 -24.60 13.25
C ALA A 308 1.35 -23.72 14.22
N GLU A 309 2.69 -23.79 14.23
CA GLU A 309 3.55 -22.93 15.05
C GLU A 309 3.96 -21.65 14.31
N LYS A 310 3.92 -21.67 12.96
CA LYS A 310 4.23 -20.53 12.12
C LYS A 310 3.48 -20.61 10.80
N LEU A 311 2.53 -19.70 10.61
CA LEU A 311 1.67 -19.62 9.43
C LEU A 311 2.11 -18.52 8.46
N ALA A 312 1.72 -18.63 7.18
CA ALA A 312 2.24 -17.73 6.15
C ALA A 312 1.72 -16.29 6.29
N PHE A 313 0.46 -16.11 6.70
CA PHE A 313 -0.21 -14.81 6.73
C PHE A 313 -0.42 -14.28 8.14
N LEU A 314 -0.79 -15.16 9.08
CA LEU A 314 -0.97 -14.80 10.49
C LEU A 314 0.35 -14.34 11.13
N ASP A 315 1.46 -14.99 10.78
CA ASP A 315 2.80 -14.70 11.32
C ASP A 315 3.70 -13.91 10.34
N ARG A 316 3.12 -13.33 9.28
CA ARG A 316 3.86 -12.56 8.26
C ARG A 316 4.65 -11.39 8.89
N GLY A 317 4.12 -10.82 9.97
CA GLY A 317 4.78 -9.80 10.79
C GLY A 317 4.73 -8.40 10.16
N TYR A 318 4.47 -7.38 10.98
CA TYR A 318 4.26 -6.01 10.48
C TYR A 318 5.47 -5.40 9.74
N LEU A 319 6.70 -5.85 10.01
CA LEU A 319 7.90 -5.34 9.34
C LEU A 319 7.96 -5.69 7.85
N THR A 320 7.19 -6.69 7.42
CA THR A 320 7.06 -7.03 5.99
C THR A 320 5.99 -6.19 5.29
N SER A 321 5.20 -5.43 6.05
CA SER A 321 4.19 -4.54 5.50
C SER A 321 4.85 -3.40 4.72
N PRO A 322 4.42 -3.11 3.47
CA PRO A 322 4.86 -1.91 2.77
C PRO A 322 4.46 -0.63 3.52
N TYR A 323 3.49 -0.72 4.44
CA TYR A 323 2.95 0.40 5.22
C TYR A 323 3.54 0.53 6.62
N ALA A 324 4.56 -0.29 6.97
CA ALA A 324 5.16 -0.30 8.31
C ALA A 324 5.72 1.07 8.72
N ALA A 325 6.40 1.76 7.80
CA ALA A 325 6.94 3.10 8.04
C ALA A 325 5.84 4.16 8.27
N GLU A 326 4.62 3.88 7.80
CA GLU A 326 3.48 4.79 7.84
C GLU A 326 2.64 4.67 9.12
N ILE A 327 2.89 3.67 9.98
CA ILE A 327 2.20 3.50 11.27
C ILE A 327 2.26 4.79 12.11
N SER A 328 3.36 5.53 12.01
CA SER A 328 3.54 6.82 12.68
C SER A 328 2.55 7.90 12.22
N SER A 329 1.97 7.76 11.03
CA SER A 329 1.01 8.69 10.44
C SER A 329 -0.45 8.22 10.60
N PHE A 330 -0.70 7.02 11.14
CA PHE A 330 -2.07 6.48 11.26
C PHE A 330 -3.00 7.39 12.07
N PRO A 331 -2.62 7.95 13.25
CA PRO A 331 -3.48 8.88 13.95
C PRO A 331 -3.86 10.09 13.11
N ASP A 332 -2.89 10.73 12.45
CA ASP A 332 -3.16 11.91 11.63
C ASP A 332 -4.14 11.59 10.49
N ARG A 333 -3.98 10.44 9.82
CA ARG A 333 -4.89 9.97 8.77
C ARG A 333 -6.31 9.71 9.28
N LEU A 334 -6.45 9.18 10.49
CA LEU A 334 -7.76 8.95 11.11
C LEU A 334 -8.46 10.24 11.55
N THR A 335 -7.76 11.39 11.61
CA THR A 335 -8.40 12.71 11.84
C THR A 335 -8.91 13.36 10.54
N GLN A 336 -8.49 12.86 9.38
CA GLN A 336 -8.87 13.43 8.08
C GLN A 336 -10.30 13.02 7.72
N LYS A 337 -10.99 13.91 7.00
CA LYS A 337 -12.34 13.70 6.47
C LYS A 337 -12.36 14.02 4.97
N PRO A 338 -13.26 13.40 4.19
CA PRO A 338 -13.47 13.79 2.80
C PRO A 338 -13.92 15.25 2.73
N ASP A 339 -13.41 15.98 1.72
CA ASP A 339 -13.75 17.37 1.47
C ASP A 339 -15.04 17.52 0.64
N GLY A 340 -15.57 16.41 0.10
CA GLY A 340 -16.76 16.39 -0.74
C GLY A 340 -16.50 16.81 -2.20
N VAL A 341 -15.26 17.13 -2.55
CA VAL A 341 -14.87 17.67 -3.88
C VAL A 341 -13.78 16.83 -4.52
N THR A 342 -12.62 16.71 -3.87
CA THR A 342 -11.48 15.91 -4.36
C THR A 342 -11.42 14.52 -3.74
N LEU A 343 -12.03 14.37 -2.55
CA LEU A 343 -12.18 13.13 -1.81
C LEU A 343 -13.63 13.02 -1.30
N ILE A 344 -14.29 11.92 -1.63
CA ILE A 344 -15.68 11.62 -1.22
C ILE A 344 -15.76 10.28 -0.49
N SER A 345 -16.89 9.96 0.13
CA SER A 345 -17.22 8.62 0.61
C SER A 345 -18.48 8.08 -0.09
N PRO A 346 -18.69 6.75 -0.14
CA PRO A 346 -19.88 6.16 -0.76
C PRO A 346 -21.19 6.58 -0.05
N THR A 347 -22.13 7.22 -0.74
CA THR A 347 -23.28 7.88 -0.08
C THR A 347 -24.50 6.98 0.21
N ALA A 348 -24.41 5.67 -0.07
CA ALA A 348 -25.56 4.76 0.03
C ALA A 348 -26.00 4.42 1.46
N ILE A 349 -25.21 4.76 2.47
CA ILE A 349 -25.46 4.36 3.87
C ILE A 349 -26.29 5.43 4.58
N ALA A 350 -27.50 5.06 5.00
CA ALA A 350 -28.46 5.99 5.61
C ALA A 350 -28.30 6.13 7.14
N ASP A 351 -27.94 5.06 7.85
CA ASP A 351 -28.01 5.03 9.31
C ASP A 351 -26.80 5.71 9.96
N LEU A 352 -27.05 6.56 10.96
CA LEU A 352 -25.99 7.13 11.79
C LEU A 352 -25.31 6.02 12.58
N TYR A 353 -24.02 6.17 12.85
CA TYR A 353 -23.32 5.26 13.77
C TYR A 353 -24.02 5.24 15.15
N PRO A 354 -24.30 4.07 15.77
CA PRO A 354 -25.20 4.02 16.92
C PRO A 354 -24.56 4.63 18.17
N ALA A 355 -25.37 5.14 19.10
CA ALA A 355 -24.88 5.67 20.39
C ALA A 355 -24.33 4.53 21.28
N ARG A 356 -23.57 4.88 22.32
CA ARG A 356 -23.15 3.90 23.34
C ARG A 356 -24.38 3.22 23.95
N GLY A 357 -24.34 1.90 24.05
CA GLY A 357 -25.40 1.09 24.65
C GLY A 357 -26.54 0.76 23.69
N GLU A 358 -26.55 1.35 22.50
CA GLU A 358 -27.50 1.03 21.44
C GLU A 358 -26.87 0.02 20.49
N ARG A 359 -27.62 -1.05 20.21
CA ARG A 359 -27.26 -2.04 19.19
C ARG A 359 -27.84 -1.61 17.84
N PRO A 360 -27.05 -1.55 16.76
CA PRO A 360 -27.55 -1.24 15.42
C PRO A 360 -28.43 -2.38 14.88
N ALA A 361 -29.18 -2.09 13.82
CA ALA A 361 -29.71 -3.13 12.94
C ALA A 361 -28.52 -3.79 12.22
N ILE A 362 -28.35 -5.10 12.43
CA ILE A 362 -27.32 -5.90 11.76
C ILE A 362 -28.04 -6.79 10.74
N ASP A 363 -27.65 -6.66 9.47
CA ASP A 363 -28.11 -7.55 8.40
C ASP A 363 -27.47 -8.93 8.59
N ALA A 364 -28.24 -9.86 9.16
CA ALA A 364 -27.76 -11.18 9.55
C ALA A 364 -27.43 -12.14 8.39
N ALA A 365 -27.84 -11.80 7.16
CA ALA A 365 -27.52 -12.55 5.94
C ALA A 365 -26.49 -11.84 5.06
N GLY A 366 -26.10 -10.61 5.44
CA GLY A 366 -25.21 -9.76 4.65
C GLY A 366 -23.81 -10.32 4.43
N LEU A 367 -23.43 -11.36 5.18
CA LEU A 367 -22.14 -12.05 5.05
C LEU A 367 -22.31 -13.56 4.74
N ASP A 368 -23.47 -14.00 4.25
CA ASP A 368 -23.72 -15.41 3.92
C ASP A 368 -22.86 -15.92 2.75
N PHE A 369 -22.27 -15.01 1.97
CA PHE A 369 -21.30 -15.38 0.96
C PHE A 369 -20.07 -16.05 1.60
N LEU A 370 -19.62 -15.62 2.79
CA LEU A 370 -18.41 -16.12 3.44
C LEU A 370 -18.44 -17.64 3.60
N HIS A 371 -17.30 -18.31 3.34
CA HIS A 371 -17.18 -19.77 3.45
C HIS A 371 -17.67 -20.31 4.81
N PRO A 372 -18.24 -21.53 4.89
CA PRO A 372 -18.70 -22.13 6.14
C PRO A 372 -17.67 -22.19 7.27
N ASP A 373 -16.38 -22.32 6.94
CA ASP A 373 -15.30 -22.29 7.94
C ASP A 373 -15.24 -20.97 8.71
N ILE A 374 -15.70 -19.86 8.11
CA ILE A 374 -15.97 -18.61 8.84
C ILE A 374 -17.31 -18.75 9.53
N GLN A 375 -17.28 -19.23 10.77
CA GLN A 375 -18.46 -19.55 11.56
C GLN A 375 -19.20 -18.29 12.04
N GLN A 376 -18.45 -17.22 12.34
CA GLN A 376 -19.00 -15.95 12.78
C GLN A 376 -18.25 -14.79 12.14
N ALA A 377 -18.97 -13.74 11.76
CA ALA A 377 -18.39 -12.52 11.23
C ALA A 377 -19.32 -11.32 11.50
N CYS A 378 -18.71 -10.16 11.68
CA CYS A 378 -19.39 -8.88 11.66
C CYS A 378 -18.54 -7.90 10.86
N VAL A 379 -19.18 -7.14 9.98
CA VAL A 379 -18.57 -6.09 9.17
C VAL A 379 -19.37 -4.81 9.34
N CYS A 380 -18.67 -3.70 9.57
CA CYS A 380 -19.22 -2.36 9.70
C CYS A 380 -18.58 -1.46 8.65
N VAL A 381 -19.33 -1.18 7.58
CA VAL A 381 -18.87 -0.26 6.51
C VAL A 381 -19.28 1.15 6.90
N GLY A 382 -18.33 2.08 6.91
CA GLY A 382 -18.56 3.48 7.26
C GLY A 382 -18.52 4.40 6.04
N SER A 383 -19.30 5.47 6.11
CA SER A 383 -19.27 6.54 5.13
C SER A 383 -19.52 7.90 5.76
N PHE A 384 -18.84 8.92 5.27
CA PHE A 384 -19.08 10.30 5.65
C PHE A 384 -20.21 10.90 4.81
N VAL A 385 -21.31 11.25 5.47
CA VAL A 385 -22.46 11.95 4.87
C VAL A 385 -22.76 13.15 5.74
N ASP A 386 -22.77 14.34 5.14
CA ASP A 386 -22.94 15.63 5.84
C ASP A 386 -21.94 15.84 6.99
N GLY A 387 -20.71 15.34 6.82
CA GLY A 387 -19.63 15.45 7.81
C GLY A 387 -19.76 14.52 9.02
N MET A 388 -20.75 13.62 9.04
CA MET A 388 -20.95 12.62 10.09
C MET A 388 -20.72 11.21 9.55
N ILE A 389 -20.25 10.31 10.42
CA ILE A 389 -20.14 8.88 10.08
C ILE A 389 -21.52 8.22 10.12
N ARG A 390 -21.90 7.69 8.96
CA ARG A 390 -22.99 6.73 8.80
C ARG A 390 -22.41 5.33 8.63
N ALA A 391 -23.11 4.31 9.11
CA ALA A 391 -22.58 2.95 9.12
C ALA A 391 -23.63 1.89 8.78
N ARG A 392 -23.22 0.93 7.94
CA ARG A 392 -23.99 -0.28 7.62
C ARG A 392 -23.34 -1.48 8.33
N TRP A 393 -24.16 -2.28 9.01
CA TRP A 393 -23.71 -3.45 9.77
C TRP A 393 -24.21 -4.73 9.11
N LEU A 394 -23.27 -5.62 8.81
CA LEU A 394 -23.50 -6.90 8.14
C LEU A 394 -22.96 -8.00 9.07
N GLY A 395 -23.66 -9.13 9.13
CA GLY A 395 -23.34 -10.19 10.06
C GLY A 395 -23.49 -11.58 9.45
N LYS A 396 -22.78 -12.52 10.06
CA LYS A 396 -22.97 -13.97 10.00
C LYS A 396 -22.81 -14.48 11.43
N ASN A 397 -23.89 -14.89 12.08
CA ASN A 397 -23.90 -15.23 13.51
C ASN A 397 -23.26 -14.16 14.42
N ALA A 398 -23.36 -12.87 14.03
CA ALA A 398 -22.53 -11.79 14.56
C ALA A 398 -22.68 -11.51 16.06
N LEU A 399 -23.79 -11.92 16.67
CA LEU A 399 -24.11 -11.70 18.08
C LEU A 399 -23.90 -12.93 18.96
N GLN A 400 -23.49 -14.06 18.37
CA GLN A 400 -23.26 -15.28 19.12
C GLN A 400 -22.01 -15.13 20.01
N PRO A 401 -22.10 -15.32 21.33
CA PRO A 401 -20.93 -15.29 22.19
C PRO A 401 -19.98 -16.45 21.87
N ALA A 402 -18.69 -16.15 21.75
CA ALA A 402 -17.63 -17.12 21.50
C ALA A 402 -16.31 -16.68 22.15
N GLN A 403 -15.40 -17.63 22.34
CA GLN A 403 -14.03 -17.30 22.66
C GLN A 403 -13.33 -16.76 21.41
N LEU A 404 -13.07 -15.46 21.40
CA LEU A 404 -12.34 -14.77 20.32
C LEU A 404 -10.86 -14.61 20.67
N TRP A 405 -10.33 -15.53 21.46
CA TRP A 405 -8.91 -15.65 21.81
C TRP A 405 -8.24 -14.30 22.14
N SER A 406 -7.02 -14.10 21.62
CA SER A 406 -6.23 -12.90 21.83
C SER A 406 -6.79 -11.65 21.13
N ALA A 407 -7.75 -11.77 20.20
CA ALA A 407 -8.37 -10.62 19.55
C ALA A 407 -9.08 -9.69 20.55
N THR A 408 -9.50 -10.24 21.69
CA THR A 408 -10.18 -9.50 22.77
C THR A 408 -9.24 -8.65 23.65
N LYS A 409 -7.92 -8.83 23.56
CA LYS A 409 -6.94 -8.19 24.47
C LYS A 409 -6.83 -6.67 24.30
N ILE A 410 -7.37 -6.14 23.21
CA ILE A 410 -7.47 -4.69 22.97
C ILE A 410 -8.43 -3.99 23.96
N LEU A 411 -9.42 -4.73 24.49
CA LEU A 411 -10.48 -4.17 25.33
C LEU A 411 -9.99 -3.65 26.69
N PRO A 412 -9.23 -4.42 27.49
CA PRO A 412 -8.70 -3.90 28.76
C PRO A 412 -7.75 -2.71 28.54
N LEU A 413 -6.98 -2.69 27.44
CA LEU A 413 -6.13 -1.56 27.08
C LEU A 413 -6.93 -0.27 26.86
N LEU A 414 -8.01 -0.35 26.07
CA LEU A 414 -8.93 0.77 25.83
C LEU A 414 -9.66 1.20 27.11
N HIS A 415 -10.03 0.26 27.98
CA HIS A 415 -10.70 0.57 29.24
C HIS A 415 -9.78 1.35 30.19
N VAL A 416 -8.54 0.90 30.36
CA VAL A 416 -7.52 1.60 31.16
C VAL A 416 -7.30 3.01 30.62
N LEU A 417 -7.27 3.16 29.28
CA LEU A 417 -7.16 4.46 28.66
C LEU A 417 -8.30 5.40 29.03
N CYS A 418 -9.54 4.93 28.87
CA CYS A 418 -10.73 5.72 29.20
C CYS A 418 -10.75 6.12 30.68
N ARG A 419 -10.38 5.20 31.57
CA ARG A 419 -10.32 5.47 33.02
C ARG A 419 -9.23 6.47 33.39
N ALA A 420 -8.04 6.35 32.81
CA ALA A 420 -6.94 7.27 33.09
C ALA A 420 -7.26 8.68 32.61
N ASN A 421 -7.86 8.83 31.43
CA ASN A 421 -8.31 10.13 30.94
C ASN A 421 -9.53 10.67 31.71
N ALA A 422 -10.37 9.81 32.27
CA ALA A 422 -11.43 10.23 33.20
C ALA A 422 -10.85 10.77 34.52
N ALA A 423 -9.77 10.17 35.02
CA ALA A 423 -9.07 10.65 36.21
C ALA A 423 -8.34 11.96 35.93
N ASN A 424 -7.75 12.12 34.75
CA ASN A 424 -7.12 13.36 34.30
C ASN A 424 -7.07 13.46 32.76
N SER A 425 -7.74 14.45 32.18
CA SER A 425 -7.80 14.66 30.72
C SER A 425 -6.46 15.10 30.10
N GLU A 426 -5.55 15.68 30.88
CA GLU A 426 -4.22 16.09 30.40
C GLU A 426 -3.21 14.93 30.41
N ALA A 427 -3.56 13.80 31.01
CA ALA A 427 -2.67 12.65 31.09
C ALA A 427 -2.44 12.03 29.70
N LYS A 428 -1.23 12.17 29.18
CA LYS A 428 -0.76 11.46 27.99
C LYS A 428 -0.36 10.05 28.36
N ILE A 429 -1.21 9.08 28.04
CA ILE A 429 -1.01 7.69 28.48
C ILE A 429 0.25 7.07 27.88
N ARG A 430 0.65 7.50 26.68
CA ARG A 430 1.91 7.08 26.05
C ARG A 430 3.11 7.16 26.99
N ASP A 431 3.16 8.21 27.81
CA ASP A 431 4.28 8.56 28.69
C ASP A 431 4.07 8.07 30.13
N CYS A 432 3.03 7.27 30.36
CA CYS A 432 2.75 6.70 31.68
C CYS A 432 3.54 5.40 31.90
N LEU A 433 3.91 5.17 33.17
CA LEU A 433 4.52 3.92 33.62
C LEU A 433 3.46 3.03 34.28
N VAL A 434 3.47 1.75 33.94
CA VAL A 434 2.78 0.70 34.68
C VAL A 434 3.77 0.10 35.67
N GLN A 435 3.52 0.32 36.96
CA GLN A 435 4.45 0.00 38.05
C GLN A 435 3.78 -0.96 39.04
N PRO A 436 4.53 -1.84 39.72
CA PRO A 436 4.03 -2.51 40.92
C PRO A 436 3.70 -1.47 42.02
N MET A 437 2.67 -1.74 42.82
CA MET A 437 2.43 -0.97 44.03
C MET A 437 3.66 -0.97 44.94
N GLY A 438 4.01 0.20 45.49
CA GLY A 438 5.22 0.39 46.31
C GLY A 438 6.54 0.54 45.54
N SER A 439 6.54 0.41 44.20
CA SER A 439 7.72 0.63 43.35
C SER A 439 7.65 1.95 42.59
N SER A 440 8.80 2.51 42.23
CA SER A 440 8.96 3.60 41.25
C SER A 440 9.51 3.12 39.90
N SER A 441 9.84 1.83 39.79
CA SER A 441 10.23 1.18 38.54
C SER A 441 9.02 0.51 37.88
N GLY A 442 8.98 0.50 36.55
CA GLY A 442 7.91 -0.11 35.78
C GLY A 442 8.18 -0.01 34.27
N TYR A 443 7.20 -0.43 33.48
CA TYR A 443 7.29 -0.41 32.02
C TYR A 443 6.44 0.73 31.45
N GLY A 444 6.90 1.31 30.34
CA GLY A 444 6.11 2.29 29.60
C GLY A 444 4.83 1.65 29.07
N PHE A 445 3.69 2.34 29.23
CA PHE A 445 2.38 1.88 28.76
C PHE A 445 2.41 1.55 27.26
N TYR A 446 3.01 2.44 26.45
CA TYR A 446 3.11 2.22 25.00
C TYR A 446 3.92 0.97 24.66
N SER A 447 5.03 0.73 25.35
CA SER A 447 5.86 -0.46 25.12
C SER A 447 5.11 -1.75 25.47
N LEU A 448 4.35 -1.76 26.56
CA LEU A 448 3.46 -2.87 26.91
C LEU A 448 2.35 -3.07 25.86
N ALA A 449 1.75 -1.99 25.36
CA ALA A 449 0.73 -2.07 24.32
C ALA A 449 1.29 -2.66 23.01
N VAL A 450 2.49 -2.24 22.59
CA VAL A 450 3.17 -2.81 21.41
C VAL A 450 3.47 -4.29 21.62
N ASP A 451 4.00 -4.68 22.77
CA ASP A 451 4.37 -6.09 23.02
C ASP A 451 3.15 -7.01 23.12
N LEU A 452 2.04 -6.50 23.70
CA LEU A 452 0.74 -7.19 23.74
C LEU A 452 0.17 -7.49 22.35
N VAL A 453 0.37 -6.58 21.40
CA VAL A 453 -0.18 -6.67 20.04
C VAL A 453 0.76 -7.39 19.08
N SER A 454 2.06 -7.15 19.17
CA SER A 454 3.05 -7.60 18.18
C SER A 454 3.71 -8.95 18.49
N TYR A 455 3.42 -9.56 19.64
CA TYR A 455 3.96 -10.87 20.05
C TYR A 455 5.49 -10.96 20.02
N GLN A 456 6.18 -9.83 20.17
CA GLN A 456 7.66 -9.81 20.21
C GLN A 456 8.23 -10.35 21.52
N GLU A 457 7.40 -10.41 22.58
CA GLU A 457 7.74 -10.87 23.93
C GLU A 457 9.01 -10.19 24.49
N LYS A 458 9.19 -8.91 24.18
CA LYS A 458 10.34 -8.13 24.68
C LYS A 458 10.23 -7.80 26.17
N ILE A 459 9.01 -7.71 26.67
CA ILE A 459 8.68 -7.38 28.05
C ILE A 459 7.99 -8.57 28.73
N GLY A 460 7.01 -9.17 28.04
CA GLY A 460 6.32 -10.35 28.53
C GLY A 460 5.35 -10.93 27.50
N SER A 461 4.77 -12.08 27.80
CA SER A 461 3.78 -12.69 26.92
C SER A 461 2.57 -11.76 26.73
N SER A 462 1.94 -11.85 25.55
CA SER A 462 0.70 -11.12 25.27
C SER A 462 -0.41 -11.46 26.29
N ASN A 463 -0.43 -12.68 26.83
CA ASN A 463 -1.38 -13.12 27.86
C ASN A 463 -1.14 -12.42 29.20
N ALA A 464 0.11 -12.41 29.69
CA ALA A 464 0.48 -11.80 30.96
C ALA A 464 0.28 -10.28 30.96
N ILE A 465 0.57 -9.61 29.83
CA ILE A 465 0.33 -8.17 29.67
C ILE A 465 -1.17 -7.87 29.62
N ALA A 466 -1.98 -8.71 28.96
CA ALA A 466 -3.42 -8.49 28.92
C ALA A 466 -4.08 -8.74 30.29
N ALA A 467 -3.63 -9.76 31.02
CA ALA A 467 -4.02 -10.00 32.41
C ALA A 467 -3.60 -8.84 33.32
N LEU A 468 -2.43 -8.24 33.09
CA LEU A 468 -1.98 -7.02 33.75
C LEU A 468 -2.99 -5.87 33.58
N PHE A 469 -3.39 -5.55 32.34
CA PHE A 469 -4.33 -4.45 32.10
C PHE A 469 -5.72 -4.70 32.67
N LYS A 470 -6.16 -5.96 32.75
CA LYS A 470 -7.43 -6.31 33.40
C LYS A 470 -7.45 -5.94 34.89
N GLN A 471 -6.31 -5.94 35.59
CA GLN A 471 -6.27 -5.64 37.03
C GLN A 471 -6.64 -4.20 37.40
N PHE A 472 -6.66 -3.26 36.46
CA PHE A 472 -7.11 -1.89 36.72
C PHE A 472 -8.63 -1.76 36.86
N SER A 473 -9.39 -2.86 36.85
CA SER A 473 -10.84 -2.88 37.00
C SER A 473 -11.30 -4.21 37.58
N THR A 474 -12.44 -4.22 38.26
CA THR A 474 -13.06 -5.50 38.65
C THR A 474 -13.61 -6.23 37.41
N PRO A 475 -13.74 -7.57 37.42
CA PRO A 475 -14.30 -8.32 36.30
C PRO A 475 -15.69 -7.81 35.88
N LYS A 476 -16.55 -7.54 36.87
CA LYS A 476 -17.90 -7.03 36.65
C LYS A 476 -17.91 -5.61 36.07
N GLU A 477 -17.01 -4.73 36.53
CA GLU A 477 -16.88 -3.38 35.97
C GLU A 477 -16.48 -3.44 34.49
N LEU A 478 -15.45 -4.23 34.16
CA LEU A 478 -14.96 -4.34 32.79
C LEU A 478 -16.00 -4.97 31.86
N GLN A 479 -16.70 -6.02 32.29
CA GLN A 479 -17.81 -6.60 31.53
C GLN A 479 -18.95 -5.58 31.35
N SER A 480 -19.35 -4.89 32.42
CA SER A 480 -20.44 -3.90 32.35
C SER A 480 -20.08 -2.77 31.39
N TRP A 481 -18.83 -2.32 31.39
CA TRP A 481 -18.34 -1.32 30.45
C TRP A 481 -18.47 -1.80 29.00
N ILE A 482 -18.05 -3.04 28.69
CA ILE A 482 -18.22 -3.62 27.35
C ILE A 482 -19.70 -3.64 26.95
N GLN A 483 -20.57 -4.19 27.79
CA GLN A 483 -22.01 -4.29 27.52
C GLN A 483 -22.65 -2.91 27.30
N GLN A 484 -22.23 -1.90 28.08
CA GLN A 484 -22.69 -0.51 27.93
C GLN A 484 -22.12 0.19 26.70
N MET A 485 -20.95 -0.21 26.19
CA MET A 485 -20.40 0.34 24.95
C MET A 485 -21.10 -0.21 23.71
N THR A 486 -21.45 -1.50 23.73
CA THR A 486 -21.97 -2.22 22.56
C THR A 486 -23.49 -2.39 22.56
N GLY A 487 -24.15 -2.30 23.71
CA GLY A 487 -25.56 -2.65 23.87
C GLY A 487 -25.83 -4.16 23.82
N ASN A 488 -24.78 -4.99 23.79
CA ASN A 488 -24.89 -6.44 23.80
C ASN A 488 -24.68 -7.00 25.21
N PHE A 489 -25.78 -7.33 25.88
CA PHE A 489 -25.74 -7.84 27.26
C PHE A 489 -25.49 -9.34 27.39
N ASN A 490 -25.31 -10.06 26.26
CA ASN A 490 -25.01 -11.49 26.25
C ASN A 490 -23.53 -11.81 26.44
N SER A 491 -22.68 -10.78 26.47
CA SER A 491 -21.23 -10.93 26.54
C SER A 491 -20.74 -11.18 27.98
N ASP A 492 -19.79 -12.11 28.12
CA ASP A 492 -19.14 -12.50 29.37
C ASP A 492 -17.63 -12.20 29.24
N PHE A 493 -17.07 -11.39 30.14
CA PHE A 493 -15.66 -10.96 30.03
C PHE A 493 -14.97 -10.90 31.39
N LEU A 494 -15.06 -11.99 32.13
CA LEU A 494 -14.63 -12.10 33.52
C LEU A 494 -13.24 -12.76 33.68
N GLY A 495 -12.81 -13.56 32.70
CA GLY A 495 -11.64 -14.43 32.82
C GLY A 495 -10.29 -13.76 32.55
N ARG A 496 -9.20 -14.36 33.03
CA ARG A 496 -7.83 -14.09 32.58
C ARG A 496 -7.56 -14.69 31.18
N TYR A 497 -6.31 -14.61 30.73
CA TYR A 497 -5.81 -15.20 29.49
C TYR A 497 -4.91 -16.41 29.75
N GLY A 498 -5.28 -17.27 30.70
CA GLY A 498 -4.54 -18.51 31.01
C GLY A 498 -3.22 -18.32 31.78
N GLU A 499 -2.77 -17.09 32.02
CA GLU A 499 -1.51 -16.78 32.71
C GLU A 499 -1.70 -15.76 33.86
N PRO A 500 -0.78 -15.76 34.86
CA PRO A 500 -0.67 -14.65 35.82
C PRO A 500 -0.38 -13.31 35.13
N PRO A 501 -0.80 -12.18 35.72
CA PRO A 501 -0.44 -10.88 35.18
C PRO A 501 1.07 -10.62 35.29
N LEU A 502 1.63 -9.90 34.32
CA LEU A 502 3.04 -9.52 34.30
C LEU A 502 3.48 -8.76 35.57
N ILE A 503 2.62 -7.88 36.08
CA ILE A 503 2.80 -7.18 37.35
C ILE A 503 1.55 -7.44 38.17
N GLU A 504 1.68 -8.02 39.36
CA GLU A 504 0.58 -8.10 40.33
C GLU A 504 0.36 -6.76 41.01
N CYS A 505 -0.90 -6.40 41.25
CA CYS A 505 -1.30 -5.13 41.87
C CYS A 505 -0.61 -3.91 41.21
N PRO A 506 -0.84 -3.65 39.90
CA PRO A 506 -0.25 -2.50 39.23
C PRO A 506 -0.83 -1.15 39.67
N LYS A 507 -0.07 -0.09 39.41
CA LYS A 507 -0.53 1.30 39.34
C LYS A 507 -0.12 1.93 38.03
N LEU A 508 -0.90 2.89 37.55
CA LEU A 508 -0.59 3.72 36.39
C LEU A 508 -0.13 5.09 36.87
N TRP A 509 1.14 5.41 36.62
CA TRP A 509 1.77 6.65 37.05
C TRP A 509 2.09 7.54 35.84
N SER A 510 1.67 8.80 35.90
CA SER A 510 2.07 9.81 34.91
C SER A 510 3.38 10.46 35.33
N GLN A 511 4.44 10.27 34.55
CA GLN A 511 5.72 10.93 34.82
C GLN A 511 5.62 12.45 34.61
N ALA A 512 4.91 12.87 33.58
CA ALA A 512 4.78 14.29 33.22
C ALA A 512 3.98 15.10 34.26
N LEU A 513 2.96 14.48 34.86
CA LEU A 513 2.12 15.12 35.89
C LEU A 513 2.62 14.87 37.31
N ASP A 514 3.64 14.01 37.47
CA ASP A 514 4.12 13.51 38.76
C ASP A 514 2.97 13.00 39.65
N ALA A 515 2.06 12.21 39.05
CA ALA A 515 0.80 11.84 39.68
C ALA A 515 0.38 10.40 39.41
N LEU A 516 -0.25 9.79 40.42
CA LEU A 516 -0.96 8.52 40.30
C LEU A 516 -2.27 8.76 39.55
N LEU A 517 -2.48 8.04 38.44
CA LEU A 517 -3.72 8.11 37.66
C LEU A 517 -4.69 7.02 38.05
N LEU A 518 -4.20 5.78 38.16
CA LEU A 518 -5.02 4.61 38.48
C LEU A 518 -4.27 3.68 39.43
N GLU A 519 -5.02 3.09 40.35
CA GLU A 519 -4.56 2.01 41.24
C GLU A 519 -5.31 0.72 40.94
N THR A 520 -4.81 -0.40 41.46
CA THR A 520 -5.48 -1.70 41.34
C THR A 520 -6.66 -1.76 42.32
N PRO A 521 -7.92 -1.94 41.86
CA PRO A 521 -9.05 -2.22 42.74
C PRO A 521 -8.99 -3.56 43.48
N TYR A 522 -7.95 -4.38 43.25
CA TYR A 522 -7.79 -5.78 43.68
C TYR A 522 -8.97 -6.67 43.27
N SER A 523 -8.79 -7.45 42.21
CA SER A 523 -9.83 -8.37 41.77
C SER A 523 -9.28 -9.60 41.07
N ASP A 524 -9.78 -10.78 41.46
CA ASP A 524 -9.43 -12.02 40.78
C ASP A 524 -10.31 -12.22 39.55
N HIS A 525 -9.73 -11.98 38.36
CA HIS A 525 -10.37 -12.23 37.07
C HIS A 525 -10.50 -13.74 36.85
N THR A 526 -11.66 -14.29 37.21
CA THR A 526 -12.02 -15.70 37.07
C THR A 526 -13.31 -15.81 36.25
N GLY A 527 -13.38 -16.78 35.34
CA GLY A 527 -14.52 -16.98 34.45
C GLY A 527 -14.12 -17.02 32.98
N ASN A 528 -15.09 -16.79 32.10
CA ASN A 528 -14.89 -16.89 30.66
C ASN A 528 -14.60 -15.51 30.02
N ASN A 529 -14.10 -15.55 28.79
CA ASN A 529 -14.04 -14.40 27.88
C ASN A 529 -14.81 -14.76 26.61
N ALA A 530 -16.14 -14.72 26.70
CA ALA A 530 -17.06 -14.99 25.59
C ALA A 530 -17.67 -13.68 25.07
N LEU A 531 -17.21 -13.25 23.89
CA LEU A 531 -17.64 -12.03 23.21
C LEU A 531 -18.17 -12.37 21.82
N SER A 532 -18.88 -11.44 21.20
CA SER A 532 -19.35 -11.60 19.83
C SER A 532 -18.44 -10.87 18.83
N THR A 533 -18.44 -11.29 17.56
CA THR A 533 -17.73 -10.55 16.49
C THR A 533 -18.28 -9.13 16.31
N TYR A 534 -19.57 -8.92 16.61
CA TYR A 534 -20.15 -7.58 16.72
C TYR A 534 -19.44 -6.73 17.78
N ASP A 535 -19.19 -7.25 18.98
CA ASP A 535 -18.54 -6.47 20.04
C ASP A 535 -17.14 -6.00 19.62
N LEU A 536 -16.33 -6.88 19.02
CA LEU A 536 -15.00 -6.49 18.54
C LEU A 536 -15.06 -5.51 17.36
N THR A 537 -15.98 -5.71 16.42
CA THR A 537 -16.21 -4.79 15.30
C THR A 537 -16.64 -3.41 15.78
N ARG A 538 -17.49 -3.37 16.82
CA ARG A 538 -17.90 -2.15 17.50
C ARG A 538 -16.70 -1.44 18.13
N PHE A 539 -15.87 -2.13 18.90
CA PHE A 539 -14.70 -1.50 19.52
C PHE A 539 -13.66 -1.01 18.52
N ILE A 540 -13.35 -1.78 17.47
CA ILE A 540 -12.33 -1.35 16.51
C ILE A 540 -12.82 -0.16 15.66
N SER A 541 -14.12 -0.08 15.34
CA SER A 541 -14.70 1.10 14.68
C SER A 541 -14.79 2.32 15.60
N LEU A 542 -15.01 2.13 16.90
CA LEU A 542 -14.92 3.20 17.90
C LEU A 542 -13.53 3.83 17.97
N VAL A 543 -12.48 3.02 17.78
CA VAL A 543 -11.09 3.50 17.70
C VAL A 543 -10.85 4.24 16.39
N GLY A 544 -11.19 3.62 15.26
CA GLY A 544 -10.92 4.17 13.93
C GLY A 544 -11.68 5.47 13.63
N TRP A 545 -12.93 5.58 14.05
CA TRP A 545 -13.77 6.74 13.78
C TRP A 545 -13.86 7.75 14.92
N HIS A 546 -13.11 7.59 16.01
CA HIS A 546 -13.30 8.35 17.25
C HIS A 546 -13.53 9.86 17.07
N ASN A 547 -12.70 10.55 16.27
CA ASN A 547 -12.82 12.00 16.06
C ASN A 547 -14.04 12.43 15.23
N HIS A 548 -14.67 11.49 14.54
CA HIS A 548 -15.79 11.72 13.62
C HIS A 548 -17.13 11.25 14.20
N LEU A 549 -17.09 10.58 15.35
CA LEU A 549 -18.27 10.18 16.10
C LEU A 549 -18.79 11.35 16.94
N PHE A 550 -20.11 11.46 17.06
CA PHE A 550 -20.71 12.38 18.02
C PHE A 550 -20.42 11.92 19.46
N ALA A 551 -20.48 12.85 20.42
CA ALA A 551 -20.08 12.61 21.81
C ALA A 551 -20.79 11.41 22.49
N GLY A 552 -22.03 11.10 22.09
CA GLY A 552 -22.80 9.95 22.58
C GLY A 552 -22.32 8.59 22.07
N ALA A 553 -21.56 8.55 20.96
CA ALA A 553 -21.01 7.34 20.37
C ALA A 553 -19.51 7.15 20.64
N GLN A 554 -18.77 8.18 21.04
CA GLN A 554 -17.32 8.08 21.31
C GLN A 554 -16.97 7.15 22.48
N LEU A 555 -15.71 6.68 22.53
CA LEU A 555 -15.13 6.08 23.75
C LEU A 555 -15.20 7.11 24.89
N PRO A 556 -15.75 6.76 26.06
CA PRO A 556 -16.00 7.73 27.12
C PRO A 556 -14.68 8.27 27.70
N ASN A 557 -14.57 9.59 27.81
CA ASN A 557 -13.42 10.32 28.36
C ASN A 557 -12.10 10.17 27.60
N ALA A 558 -12.02 9.28 26.61
CA ALA A 558 -10.82 9.07 25.81
C ALA A 558 -10.36 10.38 25.16
N GLN A 559 -9.09 10.72 25.35
CA GLN A 559 -8.48 11.88 24.71
C GLN A 559 -7.68 11.41 23.51
N TRP A 560 -7.71 12.19 22.43
CA TRP A 560 -7.06 11.80 21.18
C TRP A 560 -5.55 11.58 21.35
N HIS A 561 -4.88 12.45 22.13
CA HIS A 561 -3.45 12.35 22.46
C HIS A 561 -3.09 11.06 23.21
N SER A 562 -4.07 10.39 23.82
CA SER A 562 -3.89 9.09 24.46
C SER A 562 -4.30 7.96 23.52
N LEU A 563 -5.41 8.10 22.78
CA LEU A 563 -5.91 7.08 21.87
C LEU A 563 -4.93 6.79 20.72
N GLU A 564 -4.16 7.80 20.29
CA GLU A 564 -3.08 7.59 19.31
C GLU A 564 -2.05 6.54 19.75
N THR A 565 -1.86 6.35 21.06
CA THR A 565 -0.98 5.32 21.63
C THR A 565 -1.44 3.92 21.24
N VAL A 566 -2.74 3.67 21.37
CA VAL A 566 -3.35 2.37 21.03
C VAL A 566 -3.40 2.18 19.52
N ILE A 567 -3.73 3.22 18.76
CA ILE A 567 -3.72 3.19 17.29
C ILE A 567 -2.35 2.77 16.76
N ARG A 568 -1.28 3.39 17.25
CA ARG A 568 0.10 3.05 16.83
C ARG A 568 0.47 1.62 17.21
N ALA A 569 0.06 1.15 18.39
CA ALA A 569 0.31 -0.24 18.81
C ALA A 569 -0.46 -1.25 17.93
N LEU A 570 -1.73 -0.99 17.62
CA LEU A 570 -2.55 -1.83 16.73
C LEU A 570 -2.00 -1.91 15.30
N GLY A 571 -1.27 -0.88 14.86
CA GLY A 571 -0.54 -0.92 13.58
C GLY A 571 0.61 -1.94 13.55
N THR A 572 1.04 -2.50 14.69
CA THR A 572 2.20 -3.42 14.81
C THR A 572 1.83 -4.90 14.98
N ASP A 573 0.54 -5.28 14.86
CA ASP A 573 0.09 -6.68 14.97
C ASP A 573 0.72 -7.58 13.89
N THR A 574 0.91 -8.86 14.17
CA THR A 574 1.63 -9.74 13.25
C THR A 574 0.80 -10.20 12.06
N ALA A 575 -0.53 -10.27 12.20
CA ALA A 575 -1.40 -10.72 11.11
C ALA A 575 -1.55 -9.63 10.04
N ARG A 576 -1.23 -9.98 8.80
CA ARG A 576 -1.18 -9.05 7.66
C ARG A 576 -2.18 -9.39 6.56
N TYR A 577 -3.34 -9.93 6.91
CA TYR A 577 -4.37 -10.30 5.92
C TYR A 577 -4.82 -9.14 5.03
N VAL A 578 -4.94 -7.93 5.58
CA VAL A 578 -5.32 -6.74 4.77
C VAL A 578 -4.23 -6.41 3.76
N ASP A 579 -2.96 -6.51 4.13
CA ASP A 579 -1.82 -6.31 3.21
C ASP A 579 -1.84 -7.37 2.10
N VAL A 580 -2.05 -8.65 2.47
CA VAL A 580 -2.20 -9.79 1.56
C VAL A 580 -3.38 -9.59 0.60
N ALA A 581 -4.49 -9.03 1.08
CA ALA A 581 -5.66 -8.69 0.26
C ALA A 581 -5.36 -7.55 -0.71
N ILE A 582 -4.73 -6.47 -0.25
CA ILE A 582 -4.32 -5.35 -1.12
C ILE A 582 -3.38 -5.84 -2.22
N GLU A 583 -2.43 -6.70 -1.87
CA GLU A 583 -1.51 -7.33 -2.80
C GLU A 583 -2.26 -8.20 -3.81
N GLN A 584 -3.13 -9.11 -3.37
CA GLN A 584 -3.89 -10.00 -4.26
C GLN A 584 -4.81 -9.26 -5.21
N LEU A 585 -5.45 -8.18 -4.75
CA LEU A 585 -6.39 -7.37 -5.54
C LEU A 585 -5.70 -6.34 -6.45
N GLY A 586 -4.36 -6.29 -6.46
CA GLY A 586 -3.60 -5.34 -7.27
C GLY A 586 -3.79 -3.87 -6.85
N LEU A 587 -4.21 -3.62 -5.60
CA LEU A 587 -4.64 -2.30 -5.16
C LEU A 587 -3.49 -1.38 -4.73
N ALA A 588 -2.28 -1.91 -4.49
CA ALA A 588 -1.17 -1.16 -3.88
C ALA A 588 -0.85 0.18 -4.59
N ALA A 589 -0.81 0.18 -5.93
CA ALA A 589 -0.55 1.41 -6.71
C ALA A 589 -1.77 2.34 -6.83
N ALA A 590 -2.97 1.80 -6.58
CA ALA A 590 -4.25 2.50 -6.73
C ALA A 590 -4.76 3.15 -5.45
N ILE A 591 -4.18 2.81 -4.29
CA ILE A 591 -4.61 3.35 -3.01
C ILE A 591 -3.63 4.40 -2.47
N GLU A 592 -4.13 5.22 -1.54
CA GLU A 592 -3.36 6.23 -0.80
C GLU A 592 -3.70 6.18 0.68
N SER A 593 -2.72 6.54 1.51
CA SER A 593 -2.86 6.73 2.95
C SER A 593 -3.57 5.60 3.70
N PRO A 594 -3.19 4.32 3.50
CA PRO A 594 -3.83 3.23 4.20
C PRO A 594 -3.62 3.35 5.72
N VAL A 595 -4.64 2.96 6.48
CA VAL A 595 -4.57 2.72 7.92
C VAL A 595 -5.07 1.31 8.16
N ILE A 596 -4.25 0.48 8.81
CA ILE A 596 -4.56 -0.91 9.11
C ILE A 596 -4.30 -1.11 10.59
N LEU A 597 -5.38 -1.20 11.37
CA LEU A 597 -5.34 -1.53 12.79
C LEU A 597 -5.84 -2.95 12.93
N SER A 598 -5.08 -3.85 13.57
CA SER A 598 -5.56 -5.22 13.74
C SER A 598 -5.19 -5.85 15.07
N LYS A 599 -5.90 -6.92 15.39
CA LYS A 599 -5.52 -7.87 16.43
C LYS A 599 -5.98 -9.26 16.02
N LEU A 600 -5.07 -10.23 16.09
CA LEU A 600 -5.40 -11.65 15.91
C LEU A 600 -5.63 -12.38 17.23
N GLY A 601 -6.27 -13.54 17.14
CA GLY A 601 -6.25 -14.59 18.15
C GLY A 601 -6.29 -15.97 17.49
N PHE A 602 -5.41 -16.86 17.89
CA PHE A 602 -5.25 -18.19 17.33
C PHE A 602 -5.05 -19.20 18.44
N GLY A 603 -5.61 -20.39 18.27
CA GLY A 603 -5.42 -21.50 19.21
C GLY A 603 -6.28 -22.71 18.88
N ARG A 604 -5.88 -23.87 19.40
CA ARG A 604 -6.69 -25.08 19.35
C ARG A 604 -7.61 -25.11 20.57
N SER A 605 -8.91 -25.31 20.34
CA SER A 605 -9.85 -25.52 21.43
C SER A 605 -9.77 -26.97 21.93
N ASP A 606 -9.34 -27.16 23.17
CA ASP A 606 -9.35 -28.49 23.81
C ASP A 606 -10.76 -29.04 24.00
N THR A 607 -11.76 -28.15 24.14
CA THR A 607 -13.15 -28.53 24.36
C THR A 607 -13.89 -28.92 23.08
N ARG A 608 -13.53 -28.29 21.95
CA ARG A 608 -14.18 -28.51 20.64
C ARG A 608 -13.31 -29.33 19.70
N TYR A 609 -12.08 -29.64 20.11
CA TYR A 609 -11.07 -30.40 19.35
C TYR A 609 -10.80 -29.85 17.95
N GLN A 610 -10.83 -28.52 17.80
CA GLN A 610 -10.70 -27.82 16.52
C GLN A 610 -9.73 -26.65 16.63
N THR A 611 -9.09 -26.29 15.52
CA THR A 611 -8.27 -25.07 15.41
C THR A 611 -9.17 -23.87 15.16
N GLU A 612 -8.93 -22.76 15.86
CA GLU A 612 -9.72 -21.54 15.76
C GLU A 612 -8.83 -20.33 15.51
N LEU A 613 -9.33 -19.43 14.67
CA LEU A 613 -8.64 -18.23 14.26
C LEU A 613 -9.63 -17.08 14.26
N SER A 614 -9.30 -16.04 15.00
CA SER A 614 -10.06 -14.81 15.10
C SER A 614 -9.21 -13.64 14.62
N TYR A 615 -9.83 -12.75 13.85
CA TYR A 615 -9.17 -11.56 13.34
C TYR A 615 -10.11 -10.37 13.49
N VAL A 616 -9.64 -9.30 14.12
CA VAL A 616 -10.32 -8.00 14.14
C VAL A 616 -9.45 -6.99 13.42
N ALA A 617 -10.06 -6.18 12.56
CA ALA A 617 -9.38 -5.11 11.88
C ALA A 617 -10.25 -3.87 11.68
N PHE A 618 -9.59 -2.72 11.63
CA PHE A 618 -10.13 -1.51 11.07
C PHE A 618 -9.22 -1.06 9.93
N VAL A 619 -9.83 -0.80 8.78
CA VAL A 619 -9.16 -0.41 7.56
C VAL A 619 -9.73 0.92 7.08
N GLN A 620 -8.85 1.83 6.71
CA GLN A 620 -9.17 3.04 5.97
C GLN A 620 -8.20 3.16 4.80
N LEU A 621 -8.69 3.45 3.61
CA LEU A 621 -7.85 3.69 2.43
C LEU A 621 -8.53 4.65 1.46
N ILE A 622 -7.72 5.38 0.68
CA ILE A 622 -8.21 6.26 -0.38
C ILE A 622 -8.02 5.55 -1.72
N ASP A 623 -9.11 5.21 -2.39
CA ASP A 623 -9.09 4.68 -3.76
C ASP A 623 -8.98 5.82 -4.78
N LYS A 624 -7.87 5.82 -5.53
CA LYS A 624 -7.60 6.83 -6.57
C LYS A 624 -8.11 6.48 -7.95
N ARG A 625 -8.52 5.23 -8.21
CA ARG A 625 -8.89 4.80 -9.58
C ARG A 625 -9.92 5.71 -10.26
N PRO A 626 -10.93 6.27 -9.55
CA PRO A 626 -11.86 7.21 -10.16
C PRO A 626 -11.19 8.48 -10.74
N ARG A 627 -10.02 8.91 -10.24
CA ARG A 627 -9.28 10.09 -10.74
C ARG A 627 -8.91 9.95 -12.22
N ALA A 628 -8.62 8.74 -12.69
CA ALA A 628 -8.33 8.48 -14.11
C ALA A 628 -9.53 8.82 -15.03
N LYS A 629 -10.75 8.89 -14.47
CA LYS A 629 -11.98 9.25 -15.17
C LYS A 629 -12.48 10.64 -14.77
N ASN A 630 -11.60 11.52 -14.29
CA ASN A 630 -11.92 12.86 -13.77
C ASN A 630 -12.99 12.86 -12.66
N LYS A 631 -13.04 11.79 -11.86
CA LYS A 631 -13.93 11.67 -10.69
C LYS A 631 -13.13 11.83 -9.39
N PRO A 632 -13.75 12.28 -8.28
CA PRO A 632 -13.09 12.37 -6.99
C PRO A 632 -12.58 11.01 -6.50
N ALA A 633 -11.49 11.00 -5.74
CA ALA A 633 -11.06 9.79 -5.05
C ALA A 633 -12.09 9.37 -3.99
N ILE A 634 -12.11 8.10 -3.62
CA ILE A 634 -13.09 7.55 -2.68
C ILE A 634 -12.38 7.08 -1.42
N LEU A 635 -12.80 7.61 -0.27
CA LEU A 635 -12.40 7.12 1.03
C LEU A 635 -13.26 5.91 1.39
N HIS A 636 -12.63 4.74 1.45
CA HIS A 636 -13.22 3.51 1.97
C HIS A 636 -12.81 3.33 3.43
N THR A 637 -13.77 3.00 4.29
CA THR A 637 -13.48 2.70 5.69
C THR A 637 -14.39 1.59 6.23
N ILE A 638 -13.79 0.63 6.93
CA ILE A 638 -14.44 -0.60 7.35
C ILE A 638 -13.85 -1.08 8.68
N GLY A 639 -14.71 -1.46 9.62
CA GLY A 639 -14.36 -2.30 10.76
C GLY A 639 -14.86 -3.72 10.53
N MET A 640 -14.11 -4.73 10.96
CA MET A 640 -14.52 -6.13 10.84
C MET A 640 -13.98 -6.98 11.98
N ALA A 641 -14.71 -8.04 12.32
CA ALA A 641 -14.20 -9.14 13.12
C ALA A 641 -14.74 -10.47 12.60
N LEU A 642 -13.86 -11.45 12.42
CA LEU A 642 -14.17 -12.78 11.93
C LEU A 642 -13.68 -13.82 12.94
N LEU A 643 -14.41 -14.93 13.04
CA LEU A 643 -14.01 -16.16 13.71
C LEU A 643 -14.17 -17.30 12.73
N GLY A 644 -13.06 -17.93 12.38
CA GLY A 644 -13.01 -19.17 11.64
C GLY A 644 -12.63 -20.35 12.53
N ALA A 645 -13.06 -21.54 12.14
CA ALA A 645 -12.62 -22.78 12.76
C ALA A 645 -12.58 -23.94 11.77
N ASN A 646 -11.69 -24.89 12.00
CA ASN A 646 -11.54 -26.09 11.18
C ASN A 646 -11.24 -27.33 12.04
N ALA A 647 -11.77 -28.48 11.64
CA ALA A 647 -11.74 -29.75 12.38
C ALA A 647 -11.47 -30.95 11.44
N GLU A 648 -10.31 -30.96 10.79
CA GLU A 648 -9.87 -32.05 9.89
C GLU A 648 -9.03 -33.14 10.58
N GLY A 649 -8.72 -33.01 11.87
CA GLY A 649 -8.04 -34.02 12.68
C GLY A 649 -6.51 -33.91 12.71
N ASP A 650 -5.89 -33.21 11.75
CA ASP A 650 -4.47 -32.82 11.78
C ASP A 650 -4.36 -31.32 12.07
N ALA A 651 -3.75 -30.97 13.20
CA ALA A 651 -3.58 -29.58 13.64
C ALA A 651 -2.81 -28.71 12.64
N ASN A 652 -1.81 -29.28 11.96
CA ASN A 652 -1.01 -28.52 10.99
C ASN A 652 -1.79 -28.26 9.69
N ALA A 653 -2.54 -29.25 9.22
CA ALA A 653 -3.42 -29.06 8.07
C ALA A 653 -4.55 -28.07 8.38
N GLU A 654 -5.22 -28.24 9.53
CA GLU A 654 -6.28 -27.34 9.99
C GLU A 654 -5.82 -25.89 10.06
N ALA A 655 -4.65 -25.62 10.67
CA ALA A 655 -4.12 -24.28 10.85
C ALA A 655 -3.82 -23.59 9.51
N ARG A 656 -3.13 -24.27 8.59
CA ARG A 656 -2.79 -23.74 7.27
C ARG A 656 -4.00 -23.48 6.40
N GLN A 657 -4.93 -24.43 6.37
CA GLN A 657 -6.19 -24.25 5.64
C GLN A 657 -6.99 -23.07 6.21
N LEU A 658 -7.03 -22.94 7.54
CA LEU A 658 -7.76 -21.85 8.18
C LEU A 658 -7.08 -20.49 7.96
N ASP A 659 -5.74 -20.43 7.92
CA ASP A 659 -5.01 -19.20 7.62
C ASP A 659 -5.26 -18.72 6.18
N ALA A 660 -5.09 -19.62 5.21
CA ALA A 660 -5.40 -19.36 3.81
C ALA A 660 -6.89 -18.99 3.60
N ARG A 661 -7.79 -19.63 4.35
CA ARG A 661 -9.22 -19.32 4.33
C ARG A 661 -9.48 -17.91 4.87
N MET A 662 -8.92 -17.56 6.02
CA MET A 662 -9.08 -16.23 6.60
C MET A 662 -8.57 -15.15 5.62
N ALA A 663 -7.41 -15.37 4.99
CA ALA A 663 -6.89 -14.50 3.96
C ALA A 663 -7.85 -14.34 2.76
N ALA A 664 -8.37 -15.44 2.22
CA ALA A 664 -9.30 -15.44 1.09
C ALA A 664 -10.60 -14.67 1.38
N GLU A 665 -11.19 -14.88 2.54
CA GLU A 665 -12.45 -14.23 2.90
C GLU A 665 -12.28 -12.73 3.24
N ILE A 666 -11.15 -12.34 3.84
CA ILE A 666 -10.79 -10.91 4.02
C ILE A 666 -10.54 -10.24 2.67
N THR A 667 -9.89 -10.94 1.73
CA THR A 667 -9.71 -10.47 0.36
C THR A 667 -11.05 -10.21 -0.33
N GLU A 668 -12.03 -11.11 -0.17
CA GLU A 668 -13.37 -10.89 -0.73
C GLU A 668 -14.09 -9.71 -0.09
N ILE A 669 -14.02 -9.56 1.24
CA ILE A 669 -14.59 -8.40 1.94
C ILE A 669 -13.98 -7.10 1.39
N LEU A 670 -12.65 -7.04 1.27
CA LEU A 670 -11.97 -5.85 0.76
C LEU A 670 -12.33 -5.58 -0.71
N ARG A 671 -12.41 -6.64 -1.54
CA ARG A 671 -12.83 -6.56 -2.95
C ARG A 671 -14.20 -5.90 -3.05
N GLN A 672 -15.19 -6.41 -2.29
CA GLN A 672 -16.54 -5.85 -2.34
C GLN A 672 -16.62 -4.43 -1.76
N VAL A 673 -15.80 -4.05 -0.78
CA VAL A 673 -15.71 -2.65 -0.31
C VAL A 673 -15.23 -1.72 -1.41
N VAL A 674 -14.15 -2.08 -2.12
CA VAL A 674 -13.57 -1.21 -3.16
C VAL A 674 -14.38 -1.24 -4.47
N THR A 675 -15.19 -2.28 -4.71
CA THR A 675 -16.16 -2.31 -5.81
C THR A 675 -17.55 -1.79 -5.43
N GLN A 676 -17.76 -1.43 -4.15
CA GLN A 676 -19.03 -0.93 -3.61
C GLN A 676 -20.19 -1.94 -3.74
N GLU A 677 -19.87 -3.24 -3.58
CA GLU A 677 -20.85 -4.33 -3.54
C GLU A 677 -21.38 -4.61 -2.12
N LEU A 678 -20.67 -4.17 -1.07
CA LEU A 678 -21.10 -4.15 0.35
C LEU A 678 -21.72 -2.79 0.72
#